data_AF-A0A951V5X0-F1
#
_entry.id   AF-A0A951V5X0-F1
#
_cell.length_a   1.000
_cell.length_b   1.000
_cell.length_c   1.000
_cell.angle_alpha   90.00
_cell.angle_beta   90.00
_cell.angle_gamma   90.00
#
_symmetry.space_group_name_H-M   'P 1'
#
loop_
_entity.id
_entity.type
_entity.pdbx_description
1 polymer ?
#
loop_
_entity_poly.entity_id
_entity_poly.type
_entity_poly.pdbx_seq_one_letter_code
_entity_poly.pdbx_strand_id
1 'polypeptide(L)'
;GTNSNNSFLNNHISNVLLGYVIDSNTGQVDLMNTGNFVGTEMDGEHIIEDIVMSGVYLLNQNGATVDNVQFLSLNRPDDGTNTAPATISTTGALPSGMLTNPIVISNNTIKDQYSPSTTIFGMYLNQRNVHYEVYNNRLHNITTDGTGTTYSAGIMLFGTGTTADIYNNMVSGISAPNSSGVSVRGIYVRTFNSVNIFYNSVLIDYAATEAGNISAALSIHNINDPVDLRNNIFINKTTIPALGTGFVTAFLKNTAALGNIQATSDNNIYYAGTPSEQNFIFYGSSTANDQTLAEYQARAVNFDQNSYTEDVPFLATDNLHIDPLAETAVRGNASPITSPIAITTDINGKERDTENPDIGAQELPEAYPAMALNPMPENGATEVSIDLAEIQWQYFSSLDFVDPAGFKVYFGTTETPGEDELLGWVVFDTETENYPFSLAETELDYETTYYWMIVPSVDEEDGPDAQNPVTWSFTTEEDTTTPDLYTLTLTLAGEGTVEVDGTLYTEPVTVEEGTELELVALAAAGWLFEGWSGDVDATEATILVTMDSDKNITATFIPVPPPACAHTPVPADGETDVPSNTPIGWTYTSDPDFSDPTGFTVNMWTGSTDGDPFQVDLPGGPGETLYPEHPFAFDFEVSYFWQVVPYVEIDEVIIHAEGCPIWSFTIAEDDVNVNDLHQNAFNIYPNPASDRFQVEWEGQAELYIIGMDGRVHDSMTIQGPVYTVSTEAIPDGMYVIRIVSGQQVISRIIRIAR
;
A
#
# COMPACT_ATOMS: atom_id res chain seq x y z
N GLY A 1 -75.16 -0.73 -11.72
CA GLY A 1 -75.97 -0.27 -10.57
C GLY A 1 -75.77 -1.20 -9.40
N THR A 2 -75.59 -0.63 -8.19
CA THR A 2 -75.12 -1.24 -6.93
C THR A 2 -73.70 -1.82 -6.95
N ASN A 3 -72.82 -1.24 -7.78
CA ASN A 3 -71.42 -1.62 -7.84
C ASN A 3 -70.63 -0.58 -7.04
N SER A 4 -70.75 -0.59 -5.71
CA SER A 4 -69.89 0.21 -4.83
C SER A 4 -68.78 -0.68 -4.27
N ASN A 5 -67.64 -0.09 -3.94
CA ASN A 5 -66.51 -0.76 -3.29
C ASN A 5 -65.97 -1.97 -4.09
N ASN A 6 -65.96 -1.88 -5.42
CA ASN A 6 -65.28 -2.86 -6.26
C ASN A 6 -63.83 -2.45 -6.45
N SER A 7 -62.91 -3.40 -6.30
CA SER A 7 -61.50 -3.20 -6.58
C SER A 7 -61.09 -4.11 -7.73
N PHE A 8 -60.56 -3.51 -8.80
CA PHE A 8 -60.01 -4.19 -9.94
C PHE A 8 -58.49 -4.01 -9.91
N LEU A 9 -57.78 -5.07 -9.54
CA LEU A 9 -56.37 -5.02 -9.16
C LEU A 9 -55.52 -5.85 -10.09
N ASN A 10 -54.38 -5.29 -10.51
CA ASN A 10 -53.31 -6.02 -11.22
C ASN A 10 -53.82 -6.84 -12.43
N ASN A 11 -54.79 -6.28 -13.18
CA ASN A 11 -55.36 -6.96 -14.33
C ASN A 11 -54.61 -6.57 -15.61
N HIS A 12 -54.57 -7.51 -16.56
CA HIS A 12 -54.16 -7.25 -17.94
C HIS A 12 -55.37 -7.39 -18.86
N ILE A 13 -55.84 -6.28 -19.44
CA ILE A 13 -56.99 -6.23 -20.34
C ILE A 13 -56.50 -5.81 -21.72
N SER A 14 -56.78 -6.60 -22.76
CA SER A 14 -56.43 -6.27 -24.13
C SER A 14 -57.50 -6.65 -25.15
N ASN A 15 -57.45 -6.03 -26.33
CA ASN A 15 -58.31 -6.36 -27.48
C ASN A 15 -59.82 -6.20 -27.21
N VAL A 16 -60.19 -5.12 -26.53
CA VAL A 16 -61.58 -4.83 -26.15
C VAL A 16 -62.07 -3.48 -26.66
N LEU A 17 -63.39 -3.33 -26.78
CA LEU A 17 -64.00 -2.04 -27.11
C LEU A 17 -63.85 -1.03 -25.97
N LEU A 18 -64.16 -1.48 -24.75
CA LEU A 18 -64.09 -0.72 -23.50
C LEU A 18 -63.43 -1.62 -22.45
N GLY A 19 -62.46 -1.10 -21.68
CA GLY A 19 -61.81 -1.84 -20.60
C GLY A 19 -62.75 -2.04 -19.41
N TYR A 20 -62.95 -0.98 -18.62
CA TYR A 20 -63.92 -0.93 -17.53
C TYR A 20 -65.04 0.06 -17.82
N VAL A 21 -66.27 -0.35 -17.55
CA VAL A 21 -67.44 0.53 -17.56
C VAL A 21 -68.13 0.41 -16.21
N ILE A 22 -68.04 1.47 -15.42
CA ILE A 22 -68.59 1.51 -14.06
C ILE A 22 -69.74 2.52 -14.03
N ASP A 23 -70.98 2.01 -14.02
CA ASP A 23 -72.18 2.84 -14.01
C ASP A 23 -73.10 2.50 -12.82
N SER A 24 -73.59 3.53 -12.13
CA SER A 24 -74.65 3.39 -11.12
C SER A 24 -76.05 3.34 -11.74
N ASN A 25 -76.21 3.70 -13.01
CA ASN A 25 -77.47 3.86 -13.75
C ASN A 25 -78.44 4.87 -13.11
N THR A 26 -77.94 5.82 -12.30
CA THR A 26 -78.76 6.82 -11.61
C THR A 26 -78.03 8.13 -11.39
N GLY A 27 -78.74 9.25 -11.54
CA GLY A 27 -78.25 10.59 -11.23
C GLY A 27 -78.52 11.06 -9.80
N GLN A 28 -79.13 10.23 -8.97
CA GLN A 28 -79.45 10.58 -7.58
C GLN A 28 -78.23 10.35 -6.70
N VAL A 29 -77.74 11.41 -6.03
CA VAL A 29 -76.51 11.41 -5.22
C VAL A 29 -76.44 10.22 -4.27
N ASP A 30 -77.52 9.99 -3.51
CA ASP A 30 -77.59 8.92 -2.49
C ASP A 30 -77.59 7.49 -3.08
N LEU A 31 -77.75 7.36 -4.40
CA LEU A 31 -77.81 6.07 -5.10
C LEU A 31 -76.64 5.88 -6.09
N MET A 32 -75.74 6.87 -6.20
CA MET A 32 -74.53 6.72 -7.01
C MET A 32 -73.59 5.68 -6.40
N ASN A 33 -72.81 5.01 -7.26
CA ASN A 33 -71.80 4.07 -6.78
C ASN A 33 -70.67 4.84 -6.08
N THR A 34 -70.09 4.26 -5.05
CA THR A 34 -69.03 4.86 -4.22
C THR A 34 -67.87 3.88 -4.06
N GLY A 35 -66.65 4.39 -3.88
CA GLY A 35 -65.48 3.60 -3.47
C GLY A 35 -64.96 2.60 -4.51
N ASN A 36 -65.26 2.77 -5.80
CA ASN A 36 -64.72 1.87 -6.82
C ASN A 36 -63.27 2.22 -7.15
N PHE A 37 -62.43 1.20 -7.27
CA PHE A 37 -61.00 1.32 -7.49
C PHE A 37 -60.58 0.49 -8.71
N VAL A 38 -59.84 1.10 -9.63
CA VAL A 38 -59.15 0.42 -10.73
C VAL A 38 -57.67 0.78 -10.60
N GLY A 39 -56.82 -0.22 -10.39
CA GLY A 39 -55.41 0.08 -10.15
C GLY A 39 -54.58 -1.11 -9.71
N THR A 40 -53.52 -0.84 -8.98
CA THR A 40 -52.61 -1.87 -8.46
C THR A 40 -52.61 -1.92 -6.95
N GLU A 41 -52.25 -3.08 -6.39
CA GLU A 41 -51.74 -3.21 -5.02
C GLU A 41 -50.27 -3.64 -5.08
N MET A 42 -49.44 -3.10 -4.18
CA MET A 42 -48.04 -3.48 -3.85
C MET A 42 -47.29 -4.28 -4.94
N ASP A 43 -46.46 -3.58 -5.72
CA ASP A 43 -45.57 -4.13 -6.76
C ASP A 43 -46.26 -4.88 -7.91
N GLY A 44 -47.60 -4.82 -7.97
CA GLY A 44 -48.38 -5.36 -9.07
C GLY A 44 -48.45 -4.43 -10.28
N GLU A 45 -48.78 -5.00 -11.43
CA GLU A 45 -48.93 -4.27 -12.69
C GLU A 45 -50.38 -4.35 -13.19
N HIS A 46 -50.98 -3.21 -13.53
CA HIS A 46 -52.30 -3.15 -14.15
C HIS A 46 -52.18 -2.53 -15.54
N ILE A 47 -52.39 -3.34 -16.58
CA ILE A 47 -52.23 -2.96 -17.97
C ILE A 47 -53.58 -3.00 -18.68
N ILE A 48 -53.93 -1.93 -19.39
CA ILE A 48 -55.07 -1.87 -20.31
C ILE A 48 -54.56 -1.44 -21.67
N GLU A 49 -54.58 -2.35 -22.65
CA GLU A 49 -54.00 -2.10 -23.97
C GLU A 49 -54.91 -2.53 -25.14
N ASP A 50 -54.53 -2.13 -26.36
CA ASP A 50 -55.25 -2.50 -27.59
C ASP A 50 -56.76 -2.23 -27.51
N ILE A 51 -57.12 -1.07 -26.97
CA ILE A 51 -58.50 -0.66 -26.75
C ILE A 51 -59.02 0.23 -27.88
N VAL A 52 -60.32 0.14 -28.17
CA VAL A 52 -60.93 0.87 -29.30
C VAL A 52 -61.56 2.21 -28.90
N MET A 53 -62.19 2.30 -27.71
CA MET A 53 -62.90 3.52 -27.29
C MET A 53 -62.42 4.15 -25.98
N SER A 54 -62.30 3.35 -24.91
CA SER A 54 -61.94 3.86 -23.59
C SER A 54 -61.41 2.75 -22.69
N GLY A 55 -60.36 3.05 -21.92
CA GLY A 55 -59.78 2.11 -20.97
C GLY A 55 -60.61 2.05 -19.71
N VAL A 56 -60.90 3.21 -19.10
CA VAL A 56 -61.78 3.32 -17.94
C VAL A 56 -62.86 4.36 -18.21
N TYR A 57 -64.12 3.92 -18.17
CA TYR A 57 -65.30 4.76 -18.31
C TYR A 57 -66.13 4.79 -17.04
N LEU A 58 -66.08 5.91 -16.32
CA LEU A 58 -66.79 6.15 -15.07
C LEU A 58 -68.07 6.94 -15.34
N LEU A 59 -69.22 6.33 -15.03
CA LEU A 59 -70.54 6.96 -15.18
C LEU A 59 -71.22 7.09 -13.83
N ASN A 60 -71.65 8.31 -13.48
CA ASN A 60 -72.47 8.55 -12.29
C ASN A 60 -71.82 7.99 -10.99
N GLN A 61 -70.57 8.34 -10.74
CA GLN A 61 -69.77 7.87 -9.59
C GLN A 61 -69.65 8.94 -8.51
N ASN A 62 -69.76 8.59 -7.23
CA ASN A 62 -69.48 9.46 -6.09
C ASN A 62 -68.28 8.90 -5.30
N GLY A 63 -67.07 9.11 -5.84
CA GLY A 63 -65.84 8.61 -5.25
C GLY A 63 -65.27 7.39 -5.94
N ALA A 64 -64.66 7.56 -7.11
CA ALA A 64 -63.98 6.48 -7.83
C ALA A 64 -62.50 6.83 -7.99
N THR A 65 -61.64 5.82 -7.94
CA THR A 65 -60.18 5.97 -8.04
C THR A 65 -59.66 5.15 -9.22
N VAL A 66 -58.84 5.79 -10.05
CA VAL A 66 -58.03 5.14 -11.09
C VAL A 66 -56.58 5.43 -10.75
N ASP A 67 -55.86 4.45 -10.24
CA ASP A 67 -54.52 4.65 -9.67
C ASP A 67 -53.51 3.64 -10.21
N ASN A 68 -52.34 4.12 -10.63
CA ASN A 68 -51.22 3.29 -11.09
C ASN A 68 -51.60 2.29 -12.21
N VAL A 69 -52.38 2.74 -13.20
CA VAL A 69 -52.74 1.94 -14.39
C VAL A 69 -51.90 2.36 -15.59
N GLN A 70 -51.37 1.38 -16.31
CA GLN A 70 -50.72 1.57 -17.61
C GLN A 70 -51.75 1.39 -18.73
N PHE A 71 -52.02 2.45 -19.47
CA PHE A 71 -52.86 2.46 -20.66
C PHE A 71 -51.98 2.57 -21.90
N LEU A 72 -51.91 1.51 -22.69
CA LEU A 72 -51.05 1.43 -23.87
C LEU A 72 -51.90 1.30 -25.12
N SER A 73 -51.58 2.00 -26.20
CA SER A 73 -52.15 1.70 -27.52
C SER A 73 -53.70 1.70 -27.59
N LEU A 74 -54.35 2.85 -27.37
CA LEU A 74 -55.74 3.01 -27.83
C LEU A 74 -55.71 3.30 -29.32
N ASN A 75 -56.20 2.37 -30.12
CA ASN A 75 -56.27 2.53 -31.56
C ASN A 75 -57.73 2.52 -32.00
N ARG A 76 -58.25 3.72 -32.30
CA ARG A 76 -59.60 3.84 -32.84
C ARG A 76 -59.59 3.52 -34.34
N PRO A 77 -60.31 2.49 -34.81
CA PRO A 77 -60.51 2.28 -36.23
C PRO A 77 -61.42 3.36 -36.81
N ASP A 78 -61.19 3.74 -38.06
CA ASP A 78 -62.07 4.65 -38.79
C ASP A 78 -63.39 3.95 -39.13
N ASP A 79 -64.38 4.12 -38.26
CA ASP A 79 -65.69 3.47 -38.36
C ASP A 79 -66.81 4.42 -38.86
N GLY A 80 -66.46 5.65 -39.21
CA GLY A 80 -67.40 6.68 -39.65
C GLY A 80 -68.35 7.19 -38.56
N THR A 81 -68.13 6.86 -37.28
CA THR A 81 -68.90 7.38 -36.15
C THR A 81 -68.23 8.60 -35.51
N ASN A 82 -69.02 9.56 -35.05
CA ASN A 82 -68.56 10.86 -34.52
C ASN A 82 -68.31 10.85 -32.99
N THR A 83 -67.95 9.71 -32.40
CA THR A 83 -67.60 9.64 -30.98
C THR A 83 -66.11 9.92 -30.79
N ALA A 84 -65.77 10.82 -29.88
CA ALA A 84 -64.38 11.15 -29.56
C ALA A 84 -63.87 10.19 -28.48
N PRO A 85 -62.90 9.28 -28.76
CA PRO A 85 -62.35 8.37 -27.77
C PRO A 85 -61.59 9.11 -26.66
N ALA A 86 -61.56 8.50 -25.48
CA ALA A 86 -60.80 8.99 -24.34
C ALA A 86 -60.26 7.81 -23.54
N THR A 87 -58.98 7.82 -23.17
CA THR A 87 -58.39 6.72 -22.39
C THR A 87 -59.09 6.57 -21.05
N ILE A 88 -59.24 7.68 -20.31
CA ILE A 88 -60.05 7.76 -19.10
C ILE A 88 -61.18 8.75 -19.37
N SER A 89 -62.42 8.32 -19.16
CA SER A 89 -63.58 9.17 -19.34
C SER A 89 -64.47 9.16 -18.10
N THR A 90 -64.96 10.34 -17.73
CA THR A 90 -65.98 10.47 -16.70
C THR A 90 -67.20 11.20 -17.27
N THR A 91 -68.38 10.68 -16.98
CA THR A 91 -69.63 11.33 -17.35
C THR A 91 -70.72 11.05 -16.32
N GLY A 92 -71.83 11.75 -16.41
CA GLY A 92 -72.97 11.45 -15.56
C GLY A 92 -74.13 12.41 -15.77
N ALA A 93 -75.25 12.06 -15.17
CA ALA A 93 -76.40 12.93 -14.99
C ALA A 93 -76.02 14.16 -14.14
N LEU A 94 -76.95 15.12 -14.02
CA LEU A 94 -76.77 16.27 -13.15
C LEU A 94 -77.31 15.91 -11.75
N PRO A 95 -76.44 15.56 -10.77
CA PRO A 95 -76.91 15.37 -9.40
C PRO A 95 -77.44 16.68 -8.83
N SER A 96 -78.40 16.59 -7.91
CA SER A 96 -79.08 17.75 -7.30
C SER A 96 -78.18 18.63 -6.42
N GLY A 97 -76.96 18.18 -6.12
CA GLY A 97 -75.94 18.91 -5.34
C GLY A 97 -74.53 18.40 -5.64
N MET A 98 -73.52 19.02 -5.01
CA MET A 98 -72.13 18.58 -5.10
C MET A 98 -71.97 17.18 -4.51
N LEU A 99 -71.23 16.31 -5.21
CA LEU A 99 -70.84 15.00 -4.73
C LEU A 99 -69.83 15.14 -3.60
N THR A 100 -69.93 14.25 -2.62
CA THR A 100 -69.17 14.33 -1.37
C THR A 100 -67.77 13.76 -1.48
N ASN A 101 -67.55 12.80 -2.40
CA ASN A 101 -66.27 12.13 -2.56
C ASN A 101 -65.63 12.51 -3.90
N PRO A 102 -64.31 12.81 -3.92
CA PRO A 102 -63.61 13.16 -5.14
C PRO A 102 -63.46 11.97 -6.08
N ILE A 103 -63.39 12.23 -7.38
CA ILE A 103 -62.87 11.25 -8.34
C ILE A 103 -61.35 11.46 -8.42
N VAL A 104 -60.59 10.42 -8.08
CA VAL A 104 -59.13 10.44 -8.03
C VAL A 104 -58.58 9.72 -9.26
N ILE A 105 -57.68 10.38 -9.99
CA ILE A 105 -56.97 9.82 -11.14
C ILE A 105 -55.49 10.09 -10.89
N SER A 106 -54.76 9.07 -10.45
CA SER A 106 -53.39 9.23 -9.98
C SER A 106 -52.39 8.20 -10.50
N ASN A 107 -51.13 8.58 -10.62
CA ASN A 107 -50.02 7.66 -10.95
C ASN A 107 -50.21 6.86 -12.27
N ASN A 108 -51.12 7.26 -13.15
CA ASN A 108 -51.41 6.51 -14.37
C ASN A 108 -50.41 6.87 -15.47
N THR A 109 -50.06 5.87 -16.29
CA THR A 109 -49.32 6.09 -17.53
C THR A 109 -50.26 5.91 -18.70
N ILE A 110 -50.42 6.93 -19.55
CA ILE A 110 -51.22 6.87 -20.77
C ILE A 110 -50.29 7.11 -21.94
N LYS A 111 -50.12 6.10 -22.81
CA LYS A 111 -49.16 6.16 -23.91
C LYS A 111 -49.77 5.67 -25.23
N ASP A 112 -49.40 6.33 -26.33
CA ASP A 112 -49.66 5.88 -27.70
C ASP A 112 -51.16 5.75 -28.03
N GLN A 113 -51.92 6.83 -27.79
CA GLN A 113 -53.34 6.88 -28.10
C GLN A 113 -53.54 7.53 -29.48
N TYR A 114 -54.25 6.87 -30.38
CA TYR A 114 -54.36 7.25 -31.78
C TYR A 114 -55.80 7.23 -32.32
N SER A 115 -56.15 8.27 -33.09
CA SER A 115 -57.38 8.32 -33.88
C SER A 115 -57.11 8.83 -35.30
N PRO A 116 -57.51 8.11 -36.36
CA PRO A 116 -57.26 8.53 -37.74
C PRO A 116 -58.23 9.63 -38.22
N SER A 117 -59.38 9.80 -37.58
CA SER A 117 -60.48 10.63 -38.13
C SER A 117 -61.25 11.47 -37.12
N THR A 118 -61.12 11.24 -35.81
CA THR A 118 -61.91 11.94 -34.78
C THR A 118 -61.03 12.63 -33.73
N THR A 119 -61.61 13.59 -33.00
CA THR A 119 -61.01 14.15 -31.79
C THR A 119 -60.69 13.06 -30.78
N ILE A 120 -59.56 13.16 -30.09
CA ILE A 120 -59.10 12.18 -29.08
C ILE A 120 -58.67 12.88 -27.79
N PHE A 121 -58.80 12.17 -26.66
CA PHE A 121 -58.41 12.66 -25.34
C PHE A 121 -57.56 11.63 -24.60
N GLY A 122 -56.57 12.09 -23.82
CA GLY A 122 -56.02 11.24 -22.76
C GLY A 122 -57.06 11.08 -21.65
N MET A 123 -57.50 12.21 -21.09
CA MET A 123 -58.54 12.24 -20.07
C MET A 123 -59.68 13.18 -20.49
N TYR A 124 -60.91 12.67 -20.46
CA TYR A 124 -62.12 13.46 -20.72
C TYR A 124 -63.01 13.48 -19.48
N LEU A 125 -62.86 14.54 -18.68
CA LEU A 125 -63.45 14.67 -17.35
C LEU A 125 -64.71 15.57 -17.39
N ASN A 126 -65.89 14.96 -17.50
CA ASN A 126 -67.16 15.66 -17.77
C ASN A 126 -68.30 15.28 -16.80
N GLN A 127 -68.00 14.59 -15.70
CA GLN A 127 -69.01 14.47 -14.64
C GLN A 127 -69.26 15.84 -13.97
N ARG A 128 -70.53 16.09 -13.66
CA ARG A 128 -71.02 17.36 -13.09
C ARG A 128 -71.00 17.33 -11.57
N ASN A 129 -70.88 18.50 -10.95
CA ASN A 129 -71.00 18.69 -9.50
C ASN A 129 -70.05 17.77 -8.70
N VAL A 130 -68.82 17.57 -9.19
CA VAL A 130 -67.83 16.68 -8.57
C VAL A 130 -66.52 17.41 -8.34
N HIS A 131 -65.74 16.96 -7.36
CA HIS A 131 -64.35 17.36 -7.20
C HIS A 131 -63.44 16.32 -7.87
N TYR A 132 -62.48 16.75 -8.68
CA TYR A 132 -61.44 15.88 -9.24
C TYR A 132 -60.10 16.11 -8.56
N GLU A 133 -59.38 15.04 -8.29
CA GLU A 133 -57.97 15.04 -7.94
C GLU A 133 -57.22 14.31 -9.05
N VAL A 134 -56.43 15.04 -9.84
CA VAL A 134 -55.72 14.51 -11.01
C VAL A 134 -54.23 14.77 -10.82
N TYR A 135 -53.49 13.75 -10.39
CA TYR A 135 -52.08 13.96 -10.04
C TYR A 135 -51.13 12.82 -10.36
N ASN A 136 -49.85 13.14 -10.49
CA ASN A 136 -48.79 12.18 -10.79
C ASN A 136 -49.01 11.35 -12.07
N ASN A 137 -49.85 11.79 -13.00
CA ASN A 137 -50.09 11.05 -14.23
C ASN A 137 -49.06 11.42 -15.30
N ARG A 138 -48.63 10.43 -16.08
CA ARG A 138 -47.72 10.57 -17.22
C ARG A 138 -48.51 10.29 -18.51
N LEU A 139 -48.72 11.32 -19.33
CA LEU A 139 -49.44 11.22 -20.60
C LEU A 139 -48.47 11.49 -21.74
N HIS A 140 -48.39 10.58 -22.70
CA HIS A 140 -47.54 10.73 -23.87
C HIS A 140 -48.22 10.21 -25.16
N ASN A 141 -47.93 10.86 -26.28
CA ASN A 141 -48.37 10.48 -27.62
C ASN A 141 -49.89 10.30 -27.74
N ILE A 142 -50.63 11.40 -27.60
CA ILE A 142 -52.09 11.44 -27.81
C ILE A 142 -52.35 12.15 -29.14
N THR A 143 -52.60 11.37 -30.18
CA THR A 143 -52.51 11.81 -31.57
C THR A 143 -53.81 11.61 -32.33
N THR A 144 -54.22 12.63 -33.09
CA THR A 144 -55.26 12.49 -34.12
C THR A 144 -54.76 12.94 -35.50
N ASP A 145 -55.04 12.13 -36.53
CA ASP A 145 -54.82 12.50 -37.93
C ASP A 145 -56.08 13.06 -38.59
N GLY A 146 -57.15 13.29 -37.81
CA GLY A 146 -58.38 13.91 -38.29
C GLY A 146 -58.14 15.28 -38.94
N THR A 147 -59.08 15.69 -39.79
CA THR A 147 -59.00 16.97 -40.53
C THR A 147 -60.07 17.96 -40.08
N GLY A 148 -59.92 19.23 -40.47
CA GLY A 148 -60.90 20.26 -40.16
C GLY A 148 -60.82 20.67 -38.69
N THR A 149 -61.90 20.54 -37.92
CA THR A 149 -61.96 21.00 -36.52
C THR A 149 -61.74 19.90 -35.49
N THR A 150 -61.26 18.73 -35.90
CA THR A 150 -60.79 17.69 -34.97
C THR A 150 -59.63 18.23 -34.14
N TYR A 151 -59.44 17.71 -32.93
CA TYR A 151 -58.36 18.16 -32.07
C TYR A 151 -57.93 17.05 -31.11
N SER A 152 -56.73 17.17 -30.55
CA SER A 152 -56.25 16.31 -29.48
C SER A 152 -56.14 17.11 -28.18
N ALA A 153 -56.44 16.48 -27.04
CA ALA A 153 -56.10 17.05 -25.75
C ALA A 153 -55.59 16.02 -24.75
N GLY A 154 -54.62 16.42 -23.91
CA GLY A 154 -54.11 15.58 -22.82
C GLY A 154 -55.14 15.43 -21.71
N ILE A 155 -55.26 16.44 -20.85
CA ILE A 155 -56.22 16.46 -19.74
C ILE A 155 -57.32 17.47 -20.06
N MET A 156 -58.56 17.02 -20.26
CA MET A 156 -59.71 17.89 -20.51
C MET A 156 -60.69 17.88 -19.34
N LEU A 157 -60.92 19.05 -18.74
CA LEU A 157 -61.95 19.30 -17.74
C LEU A 157 -63.13 20.06 -18.36
N PHE A 158 -64.30 19.43 -18.36
CA PHE A 158 -65.50 19.97 -18.96
C PHE A 158 -66.75 19.57 -18.16
N GLY A 159 -66.91 20.07 -16.94
CA GLY A 159 -68.06 19.74 -16.08
C GLY A 159 -68.67 20.97 -15.43
N THR A 160 -70.01 21.07 -15.43
CA THR A 160 -70.72 22.12 -14.67
C THR A 160 -70.72 21.78 -13.18
N GLY A 161 -70.47 22.76 -12.30
CA GLY A 161 -70.45 22.53 -10.86
C GLY A 161 -69.18 21.84 -10.35
N THR A 162 -68.21 21.63 -11.24
CA THR A 162 -67.06 20.78 -11.01
C THR A 162 -65.88 21.59 -10.52
N THR A 163 -65.21 21.12 -9.46
CA THR A 163 -63.92 21.66 -9.02
C THR A 163 -62.81 20.67 -9.32
N ALA A 164 -61.56 21.10 -9.46
CA ALA A 164 -60.45 20.19 -9.70
C ALA A 164 -59.12 20.68 -9.14
N ASP A 165 -58.33 19.74 -8.64
CA ASP A 165 -56.92 19.90 -8.32
C ASP A 165 -56.11 19.06 -9.32
N ILE A 166 -55.34 19.73 -10.17
CA ILE A 166 -54.55 19.11 -11.23
C ILE A 166 -53.08 19.40 -10.93
N TYR A 167 -52.30 18.41 -10.49
CA TYR A 167 -50.93 18.67 -10.08
C TYR A 167 -49.93 17.55 -10.34
N ASN A 168 -48.64 17.87 -10.42
CA ASN A 168 -47.57 16.87 -10.65
C ASN A 168 -47.80 15.99 -11.88
N ASN A 169 -48.56 16.43 -12.89
CA ASN A 169 -48.73 15.64 -14.11
C ASN A 169 -47.66 15.99 -15.14
N MET A 170 -47.15 14.99 -15.86
CA MET A 170 -46.32 15.17 -17.05
C MET A 170 -47.16 14.88 -18.29
N VAL A 171 -47.31 15.86 -19.18
CA VAL A 171 -48.13 15.76 -20.39
C VAL A 171 -47.30 16.12 -21.62
N SER A 172 -47.05 15.15 -22.50
CA SER A 172 -46.25 15.34 -23.72
C SER A 172 -46.81 14.64 -24.95
N GLY A 173 -46.24 14.94 -26.12
CA GLY A 173 -46.58 14.26 -27.38
C GLY A 173 -48.04 14.40 -27.82
N ILE A 174 -48.75 15.45 -27.41
CA ILE A 174 -50.12 15.68 -27.88
C ILE A 174 -50.06 16.29 -29.29
N SER A 175 -50.69 15.65 -30.27
CA SER A 175 -50.59 16.11 -31.66
C SER A 175 -51.90 16.01 -32.44
N ALA A 176 -52.09 16.95 -33.37
CA ALA A 176 -53.17 16.94 -34.36
C ALA A 176 -52.69 17.62 -35.65
N PRO A 177 -51.77 16.99 -36.41
CA PRO A 177 -51.05 17.65 -37.50
C PRO A 177 -51.97 18.20 -38.60
N ASN A 178 -53.01 17.44 -38.95
CA ASN A 178 -53.92 17.72 -40.07
C ASN A 178 -55.15 18.57 -39.68
N SER A 179 -55.18 19.10 -38.46
CA SER A 179 -56.30 19.90 -37.95
C SER A 179 -56.08 21.40 -38.15
N SER A 180 -57.19 22.14 -38.26
CA SER A 180 -57.21 23.61 -38.38
C SER A 180 -57.98 24.25 -37.23
N GLY A 181 -57.58 25.46 -36.84
CA GLY A 181 -58.06 26.11 -35.63
C GLY A 181 -57.36 25.53 -34.40
N VAL A 182 -57.98 25.67 -33.22
CA VAL A 182 -57.38 25.22 -31.95
C VAL A 182 -57.39 23.69 -31.86
N SER A 183 -56.30 23.10 -32.33
CA SER A 183 -56.10 21.70 -32.72
C SER A 183 -55.42 20.87 -31.65
N VAL A 184 -54.60 21.47 -30.78
CA VAL A 184 -53.90 20.77 -29.70
C VAL A 184 -53.99 21.53 -28.39
N ARG A 185 -54.26 20.81 -27.30
CA ARG A 185 -54.24 21.35 -25.93
C ARG A 185 -53.59 20.37 -24.97
N GLY A 186 -52.54 20.77 -24.24
CA GLY A 186 -51.97 19.92 -23.18
C GLY A 186 -52.96 19.73 -22.04
N ILE A 187 -53.18 20.80 -21.26
CA ILE A 187 -54.24 20.89 -20.25
C ILE A 187 -55.34 21.82 -20.76
N TYR A 188 -56.57 21.31 -20.80
CA TYR A 188 -57.74 22.04 -21.27
C TYR A 188 -58.84 22.13 -20.21
N VAL A 189 -59.01 23.30 -19.62
CA VAL A 189 -60.10 23.56 -18.66
C VAL A 189 -61.17 24.44 -19.30
N ARG A 190 -62.32 23.82 -19.59
CA ARG A 190 -63.39 24.44 -20.38
C ARG A 190 -64.56 24.93 -19.53
N THR A 191 -65.08 24.07 -18.68
CA THR A 191 -66.25 24.35 -17.82
C THR A 191 -65.95 23.75 -16.46
N PHE A 192 -66.05 24.57 -15.41
CA PHE A 192 -65.68 24.26 -14.03
C PHE A 192 -66.21 25.39 -13.13
N ASN A 193 -66.19 25.19 -11.80
CA ASN A 193 -66.52 26.16 -10.76
C ASN A 193 -65.29 26.72 -10.06
N SER A 194 -64.22 25.93 -9.94
CA SER A 194 -62.88 26.39 -9.57
C SER A 194 -61.85 25.35 -10.00
N VAL A 195 -60.64 25.76 -10.34
CA VAL A 195 -59.57 24.82 -10.67
C VAL A 195 -58.23 25.31 -10.14
N ASN A 196 -57.48 24.38 -9.56
CA ASN A 196 -56.11 24.57 -9.12
C ASN A 196 -55.22 23.75 -10.04
N ILE A 197 -54.20 24.39 -10.62
CA ILE A 197 -53.23 23.76 -11.53
C ILE A 197 -51.85 24.06 -10.98
N PHE A 198 -51.19 23.06 -10.39
CA PHE A 198 -49.94 23.23 -9.67
C PHE A 198 -48.87 22.25 -10.14
N TYR A 199 -47.61 22.68 -10.29
CA TYR A 199 -46.52 21.73 -10.52
C TYR A 199 -46.72 20.77 -11.71
N ASN A 200 -47.45 21.15 -12.76
CA ASN A 200 -47.56 20.29 -13.94
C ASN A 200 -46.44 20.62 -14.92
N SER A 201 -45.91 19.61 -15.60
CA SER A 201 -44.98 19.78 -16.72
C SER A 201 -45.66 19.41 -18.03
N VAL A 202 -45.81 20.38 -18.94
CA VAL A 202 -46.52 20.19 -20.20
C VAL A 202 -45.63 20.59 -21.36
N LEU A 203 -45.40 19.65 -22.28
CA LEU A 203 -44.65 19.86 -23.52
C LEU A 203 -45.50 19.51 -24.74
N ILE A 204 -45.76 20.49 -25.60
CA ILE A 204 -46.35 20.26 -26.92
C ILE A 204 -45.25 20.41 -27.97
N ASP A 205 -44.88 19.33 -28.64
CA ASP A 205 -43.84 19.35 -29.67
C ASP A 205 -44.25 18.43 -30.83
N TYR A 206 -44.71 19.03 -31.93
CA TYR A 206 -45.03 18.33 -33.18
C TYR A 206 -44.97 19.28 -34.37
N ALA A 207 -44.92 18.72 -35.58
CA ALA A 207 -45.02 19.48 -36.82
C ALA A 207 -46.46 19.45 -37.34
N ALA A 208 -47.09 20.61 -37.43
CA ALA A 208 -48.39 20.75 -38.09
C ALA A 208 -48.22 20.69 -39.62
N THR A 209 -49.17 20.05 -40.30
CA THR A 209 -49.25 20.02 -41.76
C THR A 209 -50.27 21.04 -42.29
N GLU A 210 -51.29 21.36 -41.50
CA GLU A 210 -52.29 22.37 -41.83
C GLU A 210 -51.85 23.80 -41.46
N ALA A 211 -51.99 24.71 -42.42
CA ALA A 211 -51.60 26.11 -42.28
C ALA A 211 -52.37 26.86 -41.18
N GLY A 212 -53.60 26.45 -40.88
CA GLY A 212 -54.48 27.08 -39.88
C GLY A 212 -54.38 26.49 -38.47
N ASN A 213 -53.40 25.60 -38.21
CA ASN A 213 -53.28 24.88 -36.96
C ASN A 213 -52.91 25.81 -35.79
N ILE A 214 -53.60 25.66 -34.66
CA ILE A 214 -53.33 26.39 -33.43
C ILE A 214 -53.13 25.39 -32.29
N SER A 215 -52.06 25.55 -31.51
CA SER A 215 -51.76 24.71 -30.37
C SER A 215 -51.55 25.53 -29.09
N ALA A 216 -51.88 24.93 -27.95
CA ALA A 216 -51.70 25.53 -26.63
C ALA A 216 -51.22 24.51 -25.60
N ALA A 217 -50.20 24.83 -24.79
CA ALA A 217 -49.82 23.98 -23.67
C ALA A 217 -50.91 24.02 -22.57
N LEU A 218 -51.37 25.22 -22.21
CA LEU A 218 -52.51 25.46 -21.33
C LEU A 218 -53.64 26.17 -22.08
N SER A 219 -54.88 25.70 -21.93
CA SER A 219 -56.07 26.35 -22.49
C SER A 219 -57.17 26.51 -21.44
N ILE A 220 -57.61 27.75 -21.22
CA ILE A 220 -58.66 28.10 -20.25
C ILE A 220 -59.78 28.85 -20.95
N HIS A 221 -60.97 28.25 -21.03
CA HIS A 221 -62.13 28.89 -21.68
C HIS A 221 -63.12 29.55 -20.71
N ASN A 222 -63.13 29.16 -19.44
CA ASN A 222 -63.98 29.81 -18.45
C ASN A 222 -63.35 31.14 -18.00
N ILE A 223 -64.20 32.15 -17.83
CA ILE A 223 -63.80 33.53 -17.54
C ILE A 223 -64.35 34.05 -16.22
N ASN A 224 -65.26 33.29 -15.58
CA ASN A 224 -65.95 33.70 -14.37
C ASN A 224 -65.43 32.96 -13.14
N ASP A 225 -65.10 31.69 -13.33
CA ASP A 225 -64.78 30.79 -12.24
C ASP A 225 -63.27 30.83 -11.91
N PRO A 226 -62.90 30.86 -10.60
CA PRO A 226 -61.51 30.97 -10.15
C PRO A 226 -60.57 29.92 -10.74
N VAL A 227 -59.39 30.37 -11.15
CA VAL A 227 -58.27 29.53 -11.57
C VAL A 227 -57.03 29.94 -10.78
N ASP A 228 -56.40 28.99 -10.12
CA ASP A 228 -55.09 29.20 -9.50
C ASP A 228 -54.01 28.43 -10.26
N LEU A 229 -52.99 29.13 -10.76
CA LEU A 229 -51.91 28.62 -11.59
C LEU A 229 -50.58 28.88 -10.90
N ARG A 230 -49.98 27.87 -10.27
CA ARG A 230 -48.68 28.02 -9.58
C ARG A 230 -47.67 26.97 -9.98
N ASN A 231 -46.42 27.36 -10.12
CA ASN A 231 -45.29 26.43 -10.25
C ASN A 231 -45.40 25.46 -11.45
N ASN A 232 -46.06 25.80 -12.55
CA ASN A 232 -46.20 24.90 -13.71
C ASN A 232 -45.18 25.21 -14.81
N ILE A 233 -44.86 24.21 -15.63
CA ILE A 233 -44.12 24.36 -16.88
C ILE A 233 -45.08 24.18 -18.06
N PHE A 234 -45.22 25.20 -18.90
CA PHE A 234 -46.04 25.19 -20.11
C PHE A 234 -45.22 25.54 -21.34
N ILE A 235 -44.80 24.50 -22.06
CA ILE A 235 -43.93 24.62 -23.24
C ILE A 235 -44.68 24.17 -24.49
N ASN A 236 -44.62 25.00 -25.53
CA ASN A 236 -45.18 24.68 -26.83
C ASN A 236 -44.19 25.02 -27.95
N LYS A 237 -43.65 23.98 -28.57
CA LYS A 237 -42.64 24.01 -29.63
C LYS A 237 -43.21 23.60 -30.98
N THR A 238 -44.55 23.57 -31.10
CA THR A 238 -45.22 23.20 -32.35
C THR A 238 -44.64 24.01 -33.52
N THR A 239 -44.37 23.35 -34.64
CA THR A 239 -43.96 24.04 -35.87
C THR A 239 -45.15 24.16 -36.82
N ILE A 240 -45.43 25.38 -37.28
CA ILE A 240 -46.49 25.68 -38.26
C ILE A 240 -45.86 25.77 -39.65
N PRO A 241 -46.53 25.29 -40.72
CA PRO A 241 -46.03 25.46 -42.09
C PRO A 241 -45.72 26.91 -42.43
N ALA A 242 -44.69 27.13 -43.25
CA ALA A 242 -44.30 28.47 -43.69
C ALA A 242 -45.48 29.22 -44.33
N LEU A 243 -45.68 30.48 -43.94
CA LEU A 243 -46.83 31.33 -44.33
C LEU A 243 -48.19 30.83 -43.83
N GLY A 244 -48.22 29.95 -42.83
CA GLY A 244 -49.45 29.52 -42.17
C GLY A 244 -50.17 30.66 -41.45
N THR A 245 -51.49 30.55 -41.31
CA THR A 245 -52.33 31.50 -40.56
C THR A 245 -52.57 31.09 -39.10
N GLY A 246 -52.09 29.90 -38.73
CA GLY A 246 -52.10 29.36 -37.38
C GLY A 246 -51.07 29.99 -36.46
N PHE A 247 -51.08 29.60 -35.18
CA PHE A 247 -50.14 30.10 -34.18
C PHE A 247 -49.95 29.11 -33.01
N VAL A 248 -48.86 29.32 -32.30
CA VAL A 248 -48.36 28.52 -31.18
C VAL A 248 -48.46 29.38 -29.93
N THR A 249 -49.00 28.84 -28.84
CA THR A 249 -49.00 29.58 -27.57
C THR A 249 -48.75 28.70 -26.35
N ALA A 250 -48.13 29.26 -25.31
CA ALA A 250 -48.02 28.58 -24.03
C ALA A 250 -49.36 28.62 -23.29
N PHE A 251 -50.00 29.80 -23.21
CA PHE A 251 -51.26 30.00 -22.49
C PHE A 251 -52.35 30.64 -23.38
N LEU A 252 -53.37 29.84 -23.70
CA LEU A 252 -54.53 30.28 -24.46
C LEU A 252 -55.76 30.54 -23.57
N LYS A 253 -56.38 31.69 -23.78
CA LYS A 253 -57.75 31.97 -23.37
C LYS A 253 -58.63 32.30 -24.58
N ASN A 254 -59.93 32.06 -24.46
CA ASN A 254 -60.91 32.48 -25.46
C ASN A 254 -61.30 33.97 -25.37
N THR A 255 -60.72 34.69 -24.41
CA THR A 255 -60.88 36.12 -24.19
C THR A 255 -59.59 36.69 -23.59
N ALA A 256 -59.40 38.00 -23.70
CA ALA A 256 -58.30 38.72 -23.05
C ALA A 256 -58.48 38.90 -21.53
N ALA A 257 -59.65 38.56 -20.99
CA ALA A 257 -59.95 38.77 -19.57
C ALA A 257 -59.21 37.77 -18.67
N LEU A 258 -58.46 38.29 -17.70
CA LEU A 258 -57.73 37.50 -16.70
C LEU A 258 -58.30 37.66 -15.27
N GLY A 259 -59.47 38.30 -15.12
CA GLY A 259 -60.04 38.59 -13.80
C GLY A 259 -60.41 37.36 -12.95
N ASN A 260 -60.42 36.17 -13.55
CA ASN A 260 -60.64 34.91 -12.83
C ASN A 260 -59.36 34.16 -12.45
N ILE A 261 -58.20 34.59 -12.95
CA ILE A 261 -56.91 34.07 -12.48
C ILE A 261 -56.64 34.67 -11.11
N GLN A 262 -56.32 33.83 -10.13
CA GLN A 262 -56.17 34.25 -8.73
C GLN A 262 -54.90 35.06 -8.52
N ALA A 263 -54.91 35.95 -7.54
CA ALA A 263 -53.74 36.77 -7.16
C ALA A 263 -52.55 35.93 -6.65
N THR A 264 -52.82 34.70 -6.21
CA THR A 264 -51.81 33.73 -5.76
C THR A 264 -51.10 33.03 -6.91
N SER A 265 -51.61 33.11 -8.14
CA SER A 265 -51.01 32.44 -9.30
C SER A 265 -49.65 33.05 -9.59
N ASP A 266 -48.58 32.25 -9.57
CA ASP A 266 -47.20 32.73 -9.73
C ASP A 266 -46.19 31.59 -10.02
N ASN A 267 -44.94 31.95 -10.31
CA ASN A 267 -43.81 31.02 -10.46
C ASN A 267 -43.99 29.96 -11.57
N ASN A 268 -44.63 30.30 -12.69
CA ASN A 268 -44.80 29.41 -13.83
C ASN A 268 -43.70 29.64 -14.90
N ILE A 269 -43.40 28.63 -15.70
CA ILE A 269 -42.57 28.74 -16.91
C ILE A 269 -43.49 28.72 -18.13
N TYR A 270 -43.38 29.73 -18.99
CA TYR A 270 -44.09 29.80 -20.26
C TYR A 270 -43.10 29.90 -21.43
N TYR A 271 -43.24 29.02 -22.42
CA TYR A 271 -42.41 29.07 -23.62
C TYR A 271 -43.19 28.66 -24.86
N ALA A 272 -43.04 29.45 -25.93
CA ALA A 272 -43.72 29.23 -27.21
C ALA A 272 -42.77 29.37 -28.41
N GLY A 273 -41.46 29.14 -28.21
CA GLY A 273 -40.43 29.44 -29.21
C GLY A 273 -40.03 30.92 -29.24
N THR A 274 -39.27 31.31 -30.27
CA THR A 274 -38.87 32.71 -30.47
C THR A 274 -40.10 33.61 -30.66
N PRO A 275 -40.24 34.73 -29.90
CA PRO A 275 -41.37 35.64 -30.01
C PRO A 275 -41.63 36.10 -31.46
N SER A 276 -42.89 35.97 -31.92
CA SER A 276 -43.31 36.39 -33.25
C SER A 276 -44.83 36.51 -33.35
N GLU A 277 -45.36 36.96 -34.49
CA GLU A 277 -46.81 36.98 -34.75
C GLU A 277 -47.46 35.57 -34.82
N GLN A 278 -46.65 34.51 -34.76
CA GLN A 278 -47.11 33.13 -34.67
C GLN A 278 -46.76 32.46 -33.34
N ASN A 279 -45.95 33.09 -32.48
CA ASN A 279 -45.44 32.50 -31.23
C ASN A 279 -45.76 33.42 -30.05
N PHE A 280 -46.68 32.99 -29.19
CA PHE A 280 -47.21 33.81 -28.10
C PHE A 280 -47.01 33.15 -26.73
N ILE A 281 -46.54 33.90 -25.74
CA ILE A 281 -46.66 33.48 -24.35
C ILE A 281 -48.14 33.39 -23.96
N PHE A 282 -48.92 34.43 -24.30
CA PHE A 282 -50.35 34.47 -24.03
C PHE A 282 -51.16 34.87 -25.26
N TYR A 283 -52.27 34.18 -25.49
CA TYR A 283 -53.25 34.55 -26.51
C TYR A 283 -54.66 34.59 -25.94
N GLY A 284 -55.29 35.77 -25.94
CA GLY A 284 -56.70 35.95 -25.56
C GLY A 284 -57.61 36.36 -26.73
N SER A 285 -57.07 37.11 -27.68
CA SER A 285 -57.74 37.47 -28.94
C SER A 285 -56.72 37.97 -29.98
N SER A 286 -57.16 38.21 -31.21
CA SER A 286 -56.32 38.75 -32.28
C SER A 286 -55.77 40.16 -32.00
N THR A 287 -56.31 40.88 -31.01
CA THR A 287 -55.87 42.22 -30.61
C THR A 287 -55.35 42.27 -29.17
N ALA A 288 -55.35 41.15 -28.46
CA ALA A 288 -54.90 41.03 -27.09
C ALA A 288 -54.16 39.69 -26.93
N ASN A 289 -52.91 39.72 -27.36
CA ASN A 289 -51.94 38.65 -27.33
C ASN A 289 -50.59 39.25 -26.90
N ASP A 290 -49.76 38.42 -26.29
CA ASP A 290 -48.47 38.80 -25.72
C ASP A 290 -47.43 37.81 -26.26
N GLN A 291 -46.45 38.31 -27.00
CA GLN A 291 -45.40 37.48 -27.63
C GLN A 291 -44.29 37.16 -26.64
N THR A 292 -44.03 38.06 -25.70
CA THR A 292 -42.99 37.96 -24.69
C THR A 292 -43.58 37.81 -23.29
N LEU A 293 -42.79 37.27 -22.37
CA LEU A 293 -43.19 37.16 -20.97
C LEU A 293 -43.43 38.54 -20.33
N ALA A 294 -42.60 39.52 -20.66
CA ALA A 294 -42.74 40.88 -20.13
C ALA A 294 -44.08 41.54 -20.52
N GLU A 295 -44.56 41.29 -21.74
CA GLU A 295 -45.89 41.76 -22.18
C GLU A 295 -47.01 41.06 -21.41
N TYR A 296 -46.90 39.75 -21.20
CA TYR A 296 -47.85 38.98 -20.40
C TYR A 296 -47.88 39.45 -18.95
N GLN A 297 -46.72 39.66 -18.32
CA GLN A 297 -46.62 40.19 -16.95
C GLN A 297 -47.20 41.60 -16.82
N ALA A 298 -47.02 42.44 -17.83
CA ALA A 298 -47.66 43.76 -17.89
C ALA A 298 -49.19 43.67 -18.01
N ARG A 299 -49.73 42.57 -18.57
CA ARG A 299 -51.17 42.28 -18.57
C ARG A 299 -51.63 41.67 -17.25
N ALA A 300 -50.84 40.78 -16.68
CA ALA A 300 -51.10 40.03 -15.46
C ALA A 300 -50.77 40.82 -14.17
N VAL A 301 -50.77 42.16 -14.20
CA VAL A 301 -50.24 43.09 -13.17
C VAL A 301 -50.35 42.66 -11.69
N ASN A 302 -51.39 41.93 -11.28
CA ASN A 302 -51.64 41.53 -9.89
C ASN A 302 -51.29 40.06 -9.56
N PHE A 303 -50.70 39.31 -10.49
CA PHE A 303 -50.35 37.89 -10.36
C PHE A 303 -49.24 37.52 -11.38
N ASP A 304 -48.64 36.34 -11.28
CA ASP A 304 -47.68 35.77 -12.25
C ASP A 304 -46.43 36.62 -12.52
N GLN A 305 -46.03 37.44 -11.54
CA GLN A 305 -44.91 38.39 -11.70
C GLN A 305 -43.54 37.73 -11.50
N ASN A 306 -43.47 36.59 -10.82
CA ASN A 306 -42.24 35.81 -10.59
C ASN A 306 -42.17 34.58 -11.51
N SER A 307 -42.78 34.68 -12.68
CA SER A 307 -42.75 33.65 -13.72
C SER A 307 -41.57 33.85 -14.68
N TYR A 308 -41.26 32.79 -15.42
CA TYR A 308 -40.08 32.68 -16.27
C TYR A 308 -40.43 32.26 -17.70
N THR A 309 -39.48 32.41 -18.62
CA THR A 309 -39.57 31.89 -19.99
C THR A 309 -38.29 31.16 -20.33
N GLU A 310 -38.42 29.87 -20.66
CA GLU A 310 -37.29 28.97 -20.87
C GLU A 310 -37.73 27.78 -21.73
N ASP A 311 -36.90 27.39 -22.69
CA ASP A 311 -37.01 26.07 -23.33
C ASP A 311 -36.38 25.05 -22.38
N VAL A 312 -37.15 24.59 -21.38
CA VAL A 312 -36.65 23.72 -20.31
C VAL A 312 -35.97 22.48 -20.91
N PRO A 313 -34.74 22.14 -20.46
CA PRO A 313 -33.96 21.05 -21.03
C PRO A 313 -34.45 19.69 -20.51
N PHE A 314 -35.62 19.27 -20.98
CA PHE A 314 -36.14 17.92 -20.72
C PHE A 314 -35.23 16.85 -21.32
N LEU A 315 -35.09 15.71 -20.63
CA LEU A 315 -34.27 14.57 -21.06
C LEU A 315 -34.69 14.04 -22.44
N ALA A 316 -36.01 14.00 -22.71
CA ALA A 316 -36.55 13.66 -24.03
C ALA A 316 -37.97 14.23 -24.22
N THR A 317 -38.49 14.17 -25.46
CA THR A 317 -39.87 14.61 -25.76
C THR A 317 -40.95 13.75 -25.10
N ASP A 318 -40.62 12.50 -24.72
CA ASP A 318 -41.48 11.56 -24.02
C ASP A 318 -41.11 11.38 -22.54
N ASN A 319 -40.00 12.00 -22.10
CA ASN A 319 -39.53 12.00 -20.72
C ASN A 319 -39.27 13.43 -20.24
N LEU A 320 -40.27 14.02 -19.58
CA LEU A 320 -40.22 15.40 -19.09
C LEU A 320 -39.49 15.56 -17.74
N HIS A 321 -38.67 14.58 -17.37
CA HIS A 321 -37.67 14.80 -16.33
C HIS A 321 -36.56 15.72 -16.87
N ILE A 322 -35.86 16.37 -15.96
CA ILE A 322 -34.78 17.30 -16.25
C ILE A 322 -33.50 16.71 -15.64
N ASP A 323 -32.40 16.86 -16.37
CA ASP A 323 -31.07 16.50 -15.86
C ASP A 323 -30.78 17.31 -14.58
N PRO A 324 -30.45 16.68 -13.44
CA PRO A 324 -30.09 17.38 -12.22
C PRO A 324 -28.93 18.37 -12.39
N LEU A 325 -28.04 18.15 -13.36
CA LEU A 325 -26.90 19.04 -13.64
C LEU A 325 -27.26 20.21 -14.58
N ALA A 326 -28.47 20.24 -15.13
CA ALA A 326 -28.87 21.32 -16.04
C ALA A 326 -28.98 22.67 -15.31
N GLU A 327 -28.37 23.69 -15.90
CA GLU A 327 -28.69 25.07 -15.54
C GLU A 327 -30.10 25.39 -16.06
N THR A 328 -31.05 25.58 -15.14
CA THR A 328 -32.45 25.84 -15.51
C THR A 328 -33.15 26.78 -14.52
N ALA A 329 -34.13 27.53 -15.01
CA ALA A 329 -35.01 28.34 -14.18
C ALA A 329 -35.97 27.49 -13.32
N VAL A 330 -36.06 26.18 -13.55
CA VAL A 330 -36.87 25.26 -12.73
C VAL A 330 -36.38 25.19 -11.29
N ARG A 331 -35.05 25.15 -11.09
CA ARG A 331 -34.44 24.83 -9.79
C ARG A 331 -34.65 25.95 -8.75
N GLY A 332 -35.27 25.62 -7.62
CA GLY A 332 -35.43 26.48 -6.44
C GLY A 332 -36.33 27.69 -6.62
N ASN A 333 -37.09 27.77 -7.71
CA ASN A 333 -37.84 28.97 -8.10
C ASN A 333 -39.36 28.86 -7.94
N ALA A 334 -39.87 27.75 -7.41
CA ALA A 334 -41.29 27.61 -7.07
C ALA A 334 -41.59 28.12 -5.64
N SER A 335 -42.87 28.35 -5.37
CA SER A 335 -43.36 28.66 -4.02
C SER A 335 -44.06 27.44 -3.40
N PRO A 336 -43.79 27.04 -2.14
CA PRO A 336 -44.45 25.90 -1.51
C PRO A 336 -45.99 26.00 -1.55
N ILE A 337 -46.65 24.91 -1.94
CA ILE A 337 -48.11 24.84 -2.02
C ILE A 337 -48.63 24.14 -0.76
N THR A 338 -49.03 24.95 0.23
CA THR A 338 -49.64 24.50 1.49
C THR A 338 -51.16 24.72 1.54
N SER A 339 -51.70 25.44 0.55
CA SER A 339 -53.12 25.77 0.42
C SER A 339 -53.45 26.04 -1.06
N PRO A 340 -54.62 25.63 -1.57
CA PRO A 340 -55.74 24.97 -0.86
C PRO A 340 -55.51 23.50 -0.50
N ILE A 341 -54.53 22.87 -1.14
CA ILE A 341 -54.05 21.52 -0.85
C ILE A 341 -52.56 21.58 -0.48
N ALA A 342 -52.10 20.66 0.36
CA ALA A 342 -50.67 20.51 0.65
C ALA A 342 -50.07 19.50 -0.33
N ILE A 343 -49.08 19.94 -1.12
CA ILE A 343 -48.34 19.07 -2.06
C ILE A 343 -46.93 18.93 -1.51
N THR A 344 -46.65 17.80 -0.87
CA THR A 344 -45.37 17.55 -0.18
C THR A 344 -44.41 16.70 -1.00
N THR A 345 -44.90 15.94 -1.98
CA THR A 345 -44.07 15.12 -2.86
C THR A 345 -44.25 15.49 -4.32
N ASP A 346 -43.25 15.13 -5.13
CA ASP A 346 -43.24 15.27 -6.58
C ASP A 346 -43.81 14.02 -7.29
N ILE A 347 -43.71 13.97 -8.62
CA ILE A 347 -44.19 12.85 -9.44
C ILE A 347 -43.41 11.53 -9.25
N ASN A 348 -42.21 11.57 -8.69
CA ASN A 348 -41.37 10.41 -8.40
C ASN A 348 -41.48 9.96 -6.94
N GLY A 349 -42.20 10.73 -6.12
CA GLY A 349 -42.30 10.50 -4.68
C GLY A 349 -41.17 11.14 -3.87
N LYS A 350 -40.31 11.95 -4.49
CA LYS A 350 -39.33 12.78 -3.77
C LYS A 350 -40.08 13.84 -2.97
N GLU A 351 -39.68 14.08 -1.73
CA GLU A 351 -40.20 15.20 -0.95
C GLU A 351 -39.76 16.53 -1.60
N ARG A 352 -40.69 17.48 -1.65
CA ARG A 352 -40.44 18.83 -2.15
C ARG A 352 -39.73 19.66 -1.11
N ASP A 353 -38.79 20.51 -1.54
CA ASP A 353 -38.17 21.46 -0.65
C ASP A 353 -39.23 22.37 0.00
N THR A 354 -39.15 22.51 1.32
CA THR A 354 -40.18 23.20 2.10
C THR A 354 -40.11 24.73 2.00
N GLU A 355 -39.02 25.27 1.46
CA GLU A 355 -38.78 26.70 1.29
C GLU A 355 -38.70 27.09 -0.19
N ASN A 356 -37.92 26.35 -0.98
CA ASN A 356 -37.58 26.64 -2.38
C ASN A 356 -37.77 25.40 -3.27
N PRO A 357 -39.02 24.93 -3.46
CA PRO A 357 -39.28 23.80 -4.35
C PRO A 357 -38.98 24.14 -5.81
N ASP A 358 -39.01 23.11 -6.66
CA ASP A 358 -38.79 23.26 -8.09
C ASP A 358 -40.09 23.48 -8.88
N ILE A 359 -40.02 24.26 -9.96
CA ILE A 359 -41.15 24.49 -10.87
C ILE A 359 -41.41 23.22 -11.69
N GLY A 360 -42.66 22.79 -11.77
CA GLY A 360 -43.07 21.61 -12.55
C GLY A 360 -43.19 20.33 -11.72
N ALA A 361 -43.39 19.21 -12.41
CA ALA A 361 -43.81 17.95 -11.80
C ALA A 361 -42.72 17.21 -11.03
N GLN A 362 -41.46 17.49 -11.35
CA GLN A 362 -40.29 16.89 -10.71
C GLN A 362 -39.69 17.87 -9.71
N GLU A 363 -39.30 17.35 -8.56
CA GLU A 363 -38.34 17.98 -7.67
C GLU A 363 -36.96 17.39 -8.01
N LEU A 364 -36.02 18.24 -8.43
CA LEU A 364 -34.72 17.80 -8.90
C LEU A 364 -33.90 17.24 -7.74
N PRO A 365 -33.20 16.11 -7.95
CA PRO A 365 -32.10 15.70 -7.08
C PRO A 365 -31.09 16.82 -6.85
N GLU A 366 -30.39 16.72 -5.72
CA GLU A 366 -29.14 17.44 -5.49
C GLU A 366 -28.18 17.14 -6.65
N ALA A 367 -27.50 18.18 -7.11
CA ALA A 367 -26.59 18.12 -8.26
C ALA A 367 -25.23 17.47 -7.90
N TYR A 368 -25.19 16.65 -6.86
CA TYR A 368 -24.03 15.87 -6.43
C TYR A 368 -24.51 14.52 -5.86
N PRO A 369 -23.67 13.47 -5.90
CA PRO A 369 -24.08 12.16 -5.42
C PRO A 369 -24.17 12.04 -3.90
N ALA A 370 -24.85 10.98 -3.43
CA ALA A 370 -24.82 10.60 -2.03
C ALA A 370 -23.42 10.08 -1.63
N MET A 371 -23.18 9.88 -0.34
CA MET A 371 -21.93 9.30 0.15
C MET A 371 -21.94 7.77 0.07
N ALA A 372 -20.77 7.17 -0.10
CA ALA A 372 -20.57 5.73 0.10
C ALA A 372 -20.75 5.35 1.58
N LEU A 373 -21.20 4.12 1.83
CA LEU A 373 -21.56 3.60 3.15
C LEU A 373 -20.92 2.23 3.40
N ASN A 374 -21.02 1.74 4.64
CA ASN A 374 -20.68 0.37 5.04
C ASN A 374 -19.31 -0.11 4.54
N PRO A 375 -18.22 0.53 4.99
CA PRO A 375 -16.86 0.15 4.61
C PRO A 375 -16.49 -1.25 5.08
N MET A 376 -15.69 -1.94 4.28
CA MET A 376 -15.01 -3.18 4.62
C MET A 376 -13.54 -3.09 4.18
N PRO A 377 -12.56 -3.20 5.10
CA PRO A 377 -12.69 -3.39 6.55
C PRO A 377 -13.55 -2.31 7.24
N GLU A 378 -14.22 -2.69 8.33
CA GLU A 378 -15.03 -1.74 9.11
C GLU A 378 -14.17 -0.56 9.58
N ASN A 379 -14.78 0.63 9.66
CA ASN A 379 -14.05 1.82 10.10
C ASN A 379 -13.46 1.65 11.51
N GLY A 380 -12.14 1.77 11.62
CA GLY A 380 -11.37 1.57 12.84
C GLY A 380 -11.03 0.10 13.15
N ALA A 381 -11.17 -0.82 12.18
CA ALA A 381 -10.77 -2.21 12.36
C ALA A 381 -9.27 -2.34 12.71
N THR A 382 -8.93 -3.32 13.55
CA THR A 382 -7.56 -3.65 13.97
C THR A 382 -7.27 -5.11 13.63
N GLU A 383 -5.99 -5.51 13.62
CA GLU A 383 -5.57 -6.87 13.24
C GLU A 383 -6.03 -7.25 11.82
N VAL A 384 -6.04 -6.26 10.91
CA VAL A 384 -6.34 -6.52 9.50
C VAL A 384 -5.10 -7.14 8.88
N SER A 385 -5.28 -8.26 8.16
CA SER A 385 -4.13 -8.94 7.57
C SER A 385 -3.43 -8.05 6.54
N ILE A 386 -2.10 -8.09 6.51
CA ILE A 386 -1.32 -7.39 5.48
C ILE A 386 -1.58 -7.96 4.07
N ASP A 387 -2.13 -9.17 3.98
CA ASP A 387 -2.56 -9.82 2.73
C ASP A 387 -3.98 -9.39 2.28
N LEU A 388 -4.50 -8.27 2.79
CA LEU A 388 -5.82 -7.75 2.42
C LEU A 388 -5.90 -7.51 0.89
N ALA A 389 -6.65 -8.36 0.19
CA ALA A 389 -6.71 -8.32 -1.26
C ALA A 389 -7.52 -7.13 -1.83
N GLU A 390 -8.54 -6.68 -1.10
CA GLU A 390 -9.45 -5.62 -1.53
C GLU A 390 -10.13 -4.90 -0.35
N ILE A 391 -10.51 -3.66 -0.60
CA ILE A 391 -11.46 -2.90 0.21
C ILE A 391 -12.83 -2.91 -0.48
N GLN A 392 -13.91 -2.75 0.28
CA GLN A 392 -15.27 -2.71 -0.26
C GLN A 392 -16.12 -1.63 0.41
N TRP A 393 -17.11 -1.12 -0.30
CA TRP A 393 -18.14 -0.22 0.25
C TRP A 393 -19.49 -0.54 -0.36
N GLN A 394 -20.53 0.07 0.19
CA GLN A 394 -21.88 0.05 -0.35
C GLN A 394 -22.31 1.41 -0.88
N TYR A 395 -23.15 1.39 -1.91
CA TYR A 395 -23.82 2.58 -2.42
C TYR A 395 -25.26 2.22 -2.83
N PHE A 396 -26.20 3.11 -2.54
CA PHE A 396 -27.61 2.96 -2.89
C PHE A 396 -28.08 4.23 -3.60
N SER A 397 -28.70 4.08 -4.77
CA SER A 397 -29.37 5.18 -5.45
C SER A 397 -30.45 5.79 -4.54
N SER A 398 -30.59 7.10 -4.62
CA SER A 398 -31.56 7.87 -3.85
C SER A 398 -32.28 8.84 -4.77
N LEU A 399 -33.56 9.13 -4.49
CA LEU A 399 -34.27 10.20 -5.19
C LEU A 399 -33.73 11.58 -4.82
N ASP A 400 -33.01 11.69 -3.70
CA ASP A 400 -32.51 12.98 -3.20
C ASP A 400 -31.25 13.44 -3.91
N PHE A 401 -30.45 12.54 -4.47
CA PHE A 401 -29.14 12.81 -5.05
C PHE A 401 -29.05 12.27 -6.47
N VAL A 402 -28.26 12.92 -7.33
CA VAL A 402 -27.95 12.36 -8.64
C VAL A 402 -27.12 11.08 -8.48
N ASP A 403 -27.34 10.09 -9.34
CA ASP A 403 -26.49 8.90 -9.36
C ASP A 403 -25.08 9.26 -9.86
N PRO A 404 -24.01 8.70 -9.27
CA PRO A 404 -22.64 8.95 -9.69
C PRO A 404 -22.36 8.23 -11.02
N ALA A 405 -21.36 8.69 -11.77
CA ALA A 405 -20.75 7.89 -12.84
C ALA A 405 -19.79 6.83 -12.27
N GLY A 406 -19.29 7.06 -11.05
CA GLY A 406 -18.40 6.15 -10.36
C GLY A 406 -17.81 6.74 -9.08
N PHE A 407 -16.71 6.15 -8.63
CA PHE A 407 -16.13 6.38 -7.32
C PHE A 407 -14.63 6.63 -7.45
N LYS A 408 -14.15 7.78 -6.97
CA LYS A 408 -12.73 8.03 -6.77
C LYS A 408 -12.31 7.34 -5.46
N VAL A 409 -11.28 6.50 -5.56
CA VAL A 409 -10.78 5.69 -4.43
C VAL A 409 -9.45 6.28 -3.98
N TYR A 410 -9.44 6.86 -2.79
CA TYR A 410 -8.24 7.38 -2.15
C TYR A 410 -7.80 6.41 -1.05
N PHE A 411 -6.51 6.16 -0.93
CA PHE A 411 -5.96 5.24 0.05
C PHE A 411 -4.50 5.60 0.38
N GLY A 412 -4.16 5.63 1.66
CA GLY A 412 -2.80 5.88 2.09
C GLY A 412 -2.68 5.94 3.61
N THR A 413 -1.72 6.71 4.11
CA THR A 413 -1.43 6.80 5.56
C THR A 413 -1.79 8.16 6.16
N THR A 414 -2.31 9.09 5.37
CA THR A 414 -2.74 10.39 5.87
C THR A 414 -4.21 10.35 6.30
N GLU A 415 -4.52 10.97 7.45
CA GLU A 415 -5.87 10.96 8.03
C GLU A 415 -6.92 11.63 7.12
N THR A 416 -6.50 12.43 6.15
CA THR A 416 -7.39 12.99 5.13
C THR A 416 -6.71 12.86 3.77
N PRO A 417 -6.90 11.70 3.11
CA PRO A 417 -6.24 11.43 1.84
C PRO A 417 -6.51 12.52 0.81
N GLY A 418 -5.43 13.02 0.20
CA GLY A 418 -5.48 14.05 -0.83
C GLY A 418 -5.32 13.49 -2.24
N GLU A 419 -5.31 14.36 -3.24
CA GLU A 419 -5.13 14.00 -4.67
C GLU A 419 -3.88 13.15 -4.94
N ASP A 420 -2.80 13.32 -4.18
CA ASP A 420 -1.58 12.52 -4.32
C ASP A 420 -1.75 11.05 -3.88
N GLU A 421 -2.85 10.72 -3.18
CA GLU A 421 -3.21 9.38 -2.68
C GLU A 421 -4.43 8.78 -3.41
N LEU A 422 -4.79 9.33 -4.59
CA LEU A 422 -5.80 8.75 -5.47
C LEU A 422 -5.26 7.45 -6.11
N LEU A 423 -5.88 6.31 -5.79
CA LEU A 423 -5.51 5.01 -6.35
C LEU A 423 -6.23 4.69 -7.67
N GLY A 424 -7.47 5.15 -7.85
CA GLY A 424 -8.19 4.90 -9.09
C GLY A 424 -9.68 5.20 -9.06
N TRP A 425 -10.34 4.76 -10.12
CA TRP A 425 -11.76 4.97 -10.39
C TRP A 425 -12.52 3.64 -10.50
N VAL A 426 -13.68 3.56 -9.86
CA VAL A 426 -14.62 2.44 -10.00
C VAL A 426 -15.91 2.93 -10.63
N VAL A 427 -16.32 2.32 -11.74
CA VAL A 427 -17.56 2.69 -12.45
C VAL A 427 -18.79 2.29 -11.63
N PHE A 428 -19.78 3.18 -11.57
CA PHE A 428 -21.07 2.92 -10.93
C PHE A 428 -21.96 2.04 -11.81
N ASP A 429 -22.69 1.12 -11.18
CA ASP A 429 -23.69 0.27 -11.84
C ASP A 429 -24.96 0.23 -10.97
N THR A 430 -26.10 0.60 -11.56
CA THR A 430 -27.40 0.66 -10.89
C THR A 430 -27.87 -0.68 -10.30
N GLU A 431 -27.35 -1.82 -10.79
CA GLU A 431 -27.68 -3.15 -10.26
C GLU A 431 -26.72 -3.62 -9.14
N THR A 432 -25.66 -2.85 -8.86
CA THR A 432 -24.61 -3.19 -7.90
C THR A 432 -24.73 -2.32 -6.65
N GLU A 433 -24.90 -2.98 -5.51
CA GLU A 433 -24.92 -2.30 -4.20
C GLU A 433 -23.59 -2.39 -3.45
N ASN A 434 -22.75 -3.39 -3.75
CA ASN A 434 -21.47 -3.64 -3.08
C ASN A 434 -20.33 -3.53 -4.08
N TYR A 435 -19.38 -2.63 -3.82
CA TYR A 435 -18.31 -2.29 -4.73
C TYR A 435 -16.95 -2.68 -4.13
N PRO A 436 -16.19 -3.58 -4.78
CA PRO A 436 -14.83 -3.91 -4.38
C PRO A 436 -13.79 -3.04 -5.13
N PHE A 437 -12.65 -2.80 -4.49
CA PHE A 437 -11.46 -2.25 -5.11
C PHE A 437 -10.22 -3.03 -4.67
N SER A 438 -9.47 -3.56 -5.64
CA SER A 438 -8.31 -4.40 -5.37
C SER A 438 -7.12 -3.56 -4.88
N LEU A 439 -6.46 -4.06 -3.84
CA LEU A 439 -5.21 -3.53 -3.30
C LEU A 439 -3.99 -4.36 -3.72
N ALA A 440 -4.11 -5.20 -4.75
CA ALA A 440 -3.04 -6.13 -5.15
C ALA A 440 -1.72 -5.44 -5.58
N GLU A 441 -1.77 -4.15 -5.93
CA GLU A 441 -0.59 -3.34 -6.26
C GLU A 441 -0.09 -2.49 -5.10
N THR A 442 -0.70 -2.63 -3.91
CA THR A 442 -0.35 -1.90 -2.69
C THR A 442 0.30 -2.86 -1.70
N GLU A 443 1.53 -2.55 -1.28
CA GLU A 443 2.19 -3.28 -0.18
C GLU A 443 1.77 -2.65 1.14
N LEU A 444 1.21 -3.47 2.05
CA LEU A 444 0.81 -3.05 3.38
C LEU A 444 1.91 -3.38 4.40
N ASP A 445 2.22 -2.41 5.24
CA ASP A 445 3.18 -2.57 6.34
C ASP A 445 2.46 -3.09 7.59
N TYR A 446 3.14 -3.86 8.43
CA TYR A 446 2.64 -4.28 9.75
C TYR A 446 2.45 -3.07 10.68
N GLU A 447 1.55 -3.20 11.67
CA GLU A 447 1.26 -2.20 12.71
C GLU A 447 0.96 -0.78 12.17
N THR A 448 0.50 -0.68 10.93
CA THR A 448 0.31 0.58 10.22
C THR A 448 -1.17 0.88 10.06
N THR A 449 -1.56 2.11 10.42
CA THR A 449 -2.92 2.58 10.18
C THR A 449 -3.03 3.20 8.80
N TYR A 450 -3.86 2.60 7.97
CA TYR A 450 -4.23 3.12 6.67
C TYR A 450 -5.57 3.85 6.74
N TYR A 451 -5.67 4.93 5.97
CA TYR A 451 -6.86 5.73 5.79
C TYR A 451 -7.28 5.67 4.33
N TRP A 452 -8.59 5.60 4.11
CA TRP A 452 -9.14 5.52 2.77
C TRP A 452 -10.47 6.25 2.69
N MET A 453 -10.77 6.75 1.51
CA MET A 453 -11.93 7.58 1.26
C MET A 453 -12.50 7.22 -0.10
N ILE A 454 -13.81 7.03 -0.14
CA ILE A 454 -14.56 6.80 -1.37
C ILE A 454 -15.35 8.05 -1.67
N VAL A 455 -15.08 8.66 -2.82
CA VAL A 455 -15.77 9.87 -3.27
C VAL A 455 -16.60 9.52 -4.51
N PRO A 456 -17.90 9.24 -4.35
CA PRO A 456 -18.81 9.15 -5.48
C PRO A 456 -18.80 10.46 -6.26
N SER A 457 -18.71 10.37 -7.59
CA SER A 457 -18.66 11.53 -8.48
C SER A 457 -19.46 11.29 -9.75
N VAL A 458 -20.02 12.36 -10.32
CA VAL A 458 -20.77 12.30 -11.59
C VAL A 458 -19.86 12.22 -12.82
N ASP A 459 -18.55 12.46 -12.66
CA ASP A 459 -17.55 12.35 -13.71
C ASP A 459 -16.20 11.95 -13.11
N GLU A 460 -15.34 11.27 -13.88
CA GLU A 460 -14.03 10.82 -13.42
C GLU A 460 -13.05 12.00 -13.23
N GLU A 461 -13.07 12.97 -14.14
CA GLU A 461 -12.14 14.10 -14.16
C GLU A 461 -12.78 15.38 -13.63
N ASP A 462 -13.93 15.77 -14.18
CA ASP A 462 -14.52 17.11 -14.00
C ASP A 462 -16.02 17.00 -13.71
N GLY A 463 -16.37 16.78 -12.43
CA GLY A 463 -17.76 16.70 -11.99
C GLY A 463 -17.94 17.03 -10.51
N PRO A 464 -19.17 17.42 -10.09
CA PRO A 464 -19.50 17.53 -8.68
C PRO A 464 -19.33 16.19 -7.96
N ASP A 465 -18.48 16.23 -6.94
CA ASP A 465 -18.26 15.15 -6.00
C ASP A 465 -19.31 15.16 -4.89
N ALA A 466 -19.55 13.98 -4.29
CA ALA A 466 -20.35 13.85 -3.08
C ALA A 466 -19.83 14.82 -1.99
N GLN A 467 -20.76 15.53 -1.35
CA GLN A 467 -20.39 16.52 -0.34
C GLN A 467 -20.02 15.84 0.98
N ASN A 468 -18.91 16.28 1.60
CA ASN A 468 -18.38 15.78 2.87
C ASN A 468 -18.07 14.26 2.87
N PRO A 469 -17.23 13.77 1.94
CA PRO A 469 -16.89 12.35 1.89
C PRO A 469 -16.30 11.86 3.21
N VAL A 470 -16.62 10.62 3.57
CA VAL A 470 -16.20 10.03 4.85
C VAL A 470 -14.84 9.37 4.66
N THR A 471 -13.88 9.70 5.54
CA THR A 471 -12.63 8.96 5.66
C THR A 471 -12.80 7.81 6.64
N TRP A 472 -12.42 6.62 6.21
CA TRP A 472 -12.38 5.41 7.02
C TRP A 472 -10.94 4.97 7.26
N SER A 473 -10.71 4.15 8.28
CA SER A 473 -9.37 3.65 8.58
C SER A 473 -9.38 2.19 9.01
N PHE A 474 -8.22 1.53 8.92
CA PHE A 474 -7.94 0.27 9.61
C PHE A 474 -6.46 0.18 9.98
N THR A 475 -6.13 -0.66 10.96
CA THR A 475 -4.75 -0.94 11.39
C THR A 475 -4.40 -2.40 11.09
N THR A 476 -3.27 -2.60 10.43
CA THR A 476 -2.76 -3.93 10.09
C THR A 476 -2.26 -4.71 11.31
N GLU A 477 -2.20 -6.03 11.18
CA GLU A 477 -1.70 -6.95 12.21
C GLU A 477 -0.25 -6.65 12.64
N GLU A 478 0.14 -7.16 13.81
CA GLU A 478 1.52 -7.11 14.31
C GLU A 478 2.42 -8.12 13.54
N ASP A 479 3.69 -7.79 13.34
CA ASP A 479 4.66 -8.76 12.80
C ASP A 479 4.99 -9.81 13.89
N THR A 480 4.57 -11.05 13.65
CA THR A 480 4.80 -12.18 14.56
C THR A 480 5.95 -13.08 14.12
N THR A 481 6.72 -12.70 13.10
CA THR A 481 7.87 -13.48 12.65
C THR A 481 9.02 -13.38 13.66
N THR A 482 9.27 -14.46 14.39
CA THR A 482 10.46 -14.59 15.23
C THR A 482 11.63 -15.07 14.37
N PRO A 483 12.81 -14.41 14.39
CA PRO A 483 13.96 -14.88 13.64
C PRO A 483 14.39 -16.28 14.11
N ASP A 484 14.73 -17.16 13.16
CA ASP A 484 15.30 -18.47 13.48
C ASP A 484 16.70 -18.27 14.10
N LEU A 485 16.91 -18.92 15.25
CA LEU A 485 18.16 -18.85 16.01
C LEU A 485 18.91 -20.18 15.91
N TYR A 486 20.22 -20.11 15.67
CA TYR A 486 21.11 -21.28 15.64
C TYR A 486 22.20 -21.20 16.71
N THR A 487 22.61 -22.37 17.21
CA THR A 487 23.58 -22.50 18.31
C THR A 487 24.95 -22.97 17.80
N LEU A 488 26.01 -22.23 18.13
CA LEU A 488 27.41 -22.65 17.97
C LEU A 488 27.91 -23.32 19.27
N THR A 489 28.35 -24.57 19.15
CA THR A 489 29.00 -25.34 20.22
C THR A 489 30.44 -25.67 19.83
N LEU A 490 31.41 -25.21 20.63
CA LEU A 490 32.83 -25.54 20.47
C LEU A 490 33.29 -26.59 21.48
N THR A 491 34.08 -27.56 21.00
CA THR A 491 34.80 -28.55 21.83
C THR A 491 36.30 -28.34 21.70
N LEU A 492 37.04 -28.42 22.80
CA LEU A 492 38.51 -28.29 22.80
C LEU A 492 39.14 -29.67 23.03
N ALA A 493 40.06 -30.07 22.15
CA ALA A 493 40.88 -31.27 22.32
C ALA A 493 42.35 -30.86 22.48
N GLY A 494 42.96 -31.14 23.63
CA GLY A 494 44.28 -30.62 23.99
C GLY A 494 44.19 -29.35 24.83
N GLU A 495 45.32 -28.64 24.99
CA GLU A 495 45.38 -27.41 25.79
C GLU A 495 45.46 -26.17 24.89
N GLY A 496 44.44 -25.32 25.00
CA GLY A 496 44.30 -24.07 24.25
C GLY A 496 42.96 -23.41 24.58
N THR A 497 42.70 -22.27 23.95
CA THR A 497 41.44 -21.52 24.06
C THR A 497 40.95 -21.10 22.69
N VAL A 498 39.65 -20.81 22.56
CA VAL A 498 39.07 -20.23 21.34
C VAL A 498 38.38 -18.92 21.68
N GLU A 499 38.51 -17.92 20.82
CA GLU A 499 37.71 -16.69 20.84
C GLU A 499 36.67 -16.73 19.72
N VAL A 500 35.45 -16.25 20.01
CA VAL A 500 34.36 -16.00 19.04
C VAL A 500 34.15 -14.49 18.98
N ASP A 501 34.36 -13.89 17.81
CA ASP A 501 34.33 -12.43 17.58
C ASP A 501 35.15 -11.64 18.62
N GLY A 502 36.34 -12.15 18.96
CA GLY A 502 37.25 -11.55 19.93
C GLY A 502 36.86 -11.72 21.40
N THR A 503 35.86 -12.56 21.70
CA THR A 503 35.48 -12.92 23.08
C THR A 503 35.80 -14.37 23.38
N LEU A 504 36.49 -14.63 24.49
CA LEU A 504 36.83 -15.99 24.93
C LEU A 504 35.58 -16.88 25.04
N TYR A 505 35.59 -18.02 24.34
CA TYR A 505 34.51 -19.00 24.38
C TYR A 505 34.47 -19.72 25.73
N THR A 506 33.38 -19.56 26.46
CA THR A 506 33.14 -20.25 27.75
C THR A 506 31.84 -21.05 27.79
N GLU A 507 30.90 -20.78 26.88
CA GLU A 507 29.59 -21.42 26.78
C GLU A 507 29.05 -21.32 25.33
N PRO A 508 28.09 -22.17 24.93
CA PRO A 508 27.50 -22.11 23.58
C PRO A 508 26.89 -20.73 23.27
N VAL A 509 27.06 -20.29 22.01
CA VAL A 509 26.61 -18.97 21.54
C VAL A 509 25.40 -19.15 20.63
N THR A 510 24.34 -18.36 20.82
CA THR A 510 23.13 -18.39 20.00
C THR A 510 22.99 -17.07 19.23
N VAL A 511 22.80 -17.15 17.91
CA VAL A 511 22.67 -15.99 17.01
C VAL A 511 21.63 -16.23 15.92
N GLU A 512 21.20 -15.16 15.26
CA GLU A 512 20.26 -15.20 14.14
C GLU A 512 20.85 -15.91 12.91
N GLU A 513 20.00 -16.60 12.15
CA GLU A 513 20.35 -17.22 10.88
C GLU A 513 21.10 -16.24 9.95
N GLY A 514 22.19 -16.71 9.34
CA GLY A 514 23.00 -15.94 8.41
C GLY A 514 24.08 -15.07 9.07
N THR A 515 24.15 -15.00 10.41
CA THR A 515 25.25 -14.32 11.11
C THR A 515 26.59 -15.00 10.80
N GLU A 516 27.62 -14.23 10.44
CA GLU A 516 29.01 -14.72 10.31
C GLU A 516 29.78 -14.48 11.62
N LEU A 517 30.39 -15.54 12.17
CA LEU A 517 31.20 -15.51 13.38
C LEU A 517 32.67 -15.77 13.05
N GLU A 518 33.59 -14.97 13.60
CA GLU A 518 35.03 -15.20 13.53
C GLU A 518 35.50 -16.08 14.69
N LEU A 519 36.12 -17.23 14.39
CA LEU A 519 36.69 -18.14 15.39
C LEU A 519 38.22 -18.05 15.36
N VAL A 520 38.85 -17.84 16.51
CA VAL A 520 40.31 -17.74 16.67
C VAL A 520 40.80 -18.76 17.69
N ALA A 521 41.62 -19.73 17.27
CA ALA A 521 42.27 -20.69 18.16
C ALA A 521 43.60 -20.15 18.69
N LEU A 522 43.77 -20.18 20.01
CA LEU A 522 44.95 -19.74 20.73
C LEU A 522 45.53 -20.93 21.50
N ALA A 523 46.68 -21.45 21.06
CA ALA A 523 47.32 -22.59 21.72
C ALA A 523 47.86 -22.21 23.11
N ALA A 524 47.81 -23.15 24.06
CA ALA A 524 48.50 -22.98 25.34
C ALA A 524 50.02 -23.13 25.18
N ALA A 525 50.79 -22.62 26.14
CA ALA A 525 52.25 -22.73 26.12
C ALA A 525 52.71 -24.20 26.04
N GLY A 526 53.59 -24.51 25.08
CA GLY A 526 54.05 -25.88 24.79
C GLY A 526 53.11 -26.71 23.89
N TRP A 527 52.06 -26.10 23.33
CA TRP A 527 51.12 -26.73 22.40
C TRP A 527 51.08 -25.98 21.06
N LEU A 528 50.69 -26.68 20.01
CA LEU A 528 50.44 -26.14 18.67
C LEU A 528 49.00 -26.42 18.27
N PHE A 529 48.38 -25.46 17.58
CA PHE A 529 47.08 -25.68 16.96
C PHE A 529 47.25 -26.60 15.74
N GLU A 530 46.51 -27.71 15.72
CA GLU A 530 46.53 -28.69 14.62
C GLU A 530 45.45 -28.39 13.57
N GLY A 531 44.23 -28.01 14.00
CA GLY A 531 43.13 -27.70 13.10
C GLY A 531 41.74 -27.70 13.74
N TRP A 532 40.76 -27.24 12.97
CA TRP A 532 39.32 -27.32 13.23
C TRP A 532 38.74 -28.56 12.55
N SER A 533 37.79 -29.24 13.21
CA SER A 533 37.02 -30.35 12.63
C SER A 533 35.57 -30.35 13.13
N GLY A 534 34.70 -31.18 12.53
CA GLY A 534 33.28 -31.28 12.88
C GLY A 534 32.43 -30.73 11.75
N ASP A 535 31.67 -29.66 12.01
CA ASP A 535 30.89 -28.97 10.96
C ASP A 535 31.72 -28.05 10.07
N VAL A 536 32.99 -27.82 10.42
CA VAL A 536 34.00 -27.12 9.60
C VAL A 536 35.31 -27.88 9.67
N ASP A 537 36.00 -28.00 8.53
CA ASP A 537 37.36 -28.55 8.44
C ASP A 537 38.30 -27.47 7.93
N ALA A 538 39.23 -27.02 8.77
CA ALA A 538 40.19 -25.97 8.43
C ALA A 538 41.49 -26.12 9.23
N THR A 539 42.59 -25.65 8.67
CA THR A 539 43.93 -25.72 9.32
C THR A 539 44.43 -24.36 9.79
N GLU A 540 43.77 -23.30 9.34
CA GLU A 540 44.01 -21.92 9.71
C GLU A 540 43.52 -21.67 11.14
N ALA A 541 44.36 -21.05 11.98
CA ALA A 541 43.99 -20.75 13.37
C ALA A 541 42.84 -19.73 13.49
N THR A 542 42.53 -18.99 12.41
CA THR A 542 41.41 -18.06 12.33
C THR A 542 40.51 -18.40 11.15
N ILE A 543 39.21 -18.58 11.39
CA ILE A 543 38.20 -18.91 10.37
C ILE A 543 36.93 -18.09 10.54
N LEU A 544 36.14 -17.95 9.46
CA LEU A 544 34.78 -17.39 9.49
C LEU A 544 33.76 -18.51 9.32
N VAL A 545 32.69 -18.48 10.12
CA VAL A 545 31.61 -19.48 10.11
C VAL A 545 30.25 -18.78 9.99
N THR A 546 29.51 -19.07 8.92
CA THR A 546 28.12 -18.61 8.77
C THR A 546 27.17 -19.55 9.53
N MET A 547 26.31 -18.98 10.37
CA MET A 547 25.32 -19.72 11.15
C MET A 547 24.03 -19.93 10.34
N ASP A 548 24.01 -20.96 9.49
CA ASP A 548 22.85 -21.42 8.70
C ASP A 548 22.20 -22.71 9.25
N SER A 549 22.74 -23.23 10.36
CA SER A 549 22.24 -24.35 11.15
C SER A 549 22.90 -24.33 12.53
N ASP A 550 22.45 -25.17 13.48
CA ASP A 550 23.27 -25.48 14.65
C ASP A 550 24.64 -26.03 14.20
N LYS A 551 25.73 -25.58 14.84
CA LYS A 551 27.11 -25.96 14.51
C LYS A 551 27.83 -26.56 15.72
N ASN A 552 28.58 -27.63 15.49
CA ASN A 552 29.45 -28.32 16.43
C ASN A 552 30.86 -28.41 15.84
N ILE A 553 31.79 -27.61 16.36
CA ILE A 553 33.16 -27.51 15.84
C ILE A 553 34.15 -27.87 16.95
N THR A 554 35.20 -28.59 16.61
CA THR A 554 36.28 -29.01 17.53
C THR A 554 37.58 -28.32 17.15
N ALA A 555 38.20 -27.61 18.10
CA ALA A 555 39.56 -27.10 17.98
C ALA A 555 40.55 -28.10 18.57
N THR A 556 41.52 -28.55 17.78
CA THR A 556 42.51 -29.54 18.23
C THR A 556 43.87 -28.88 18.42
N PHE A 557 44.47 -29.10 19.59
CA PHE A 557 45.80 -28.67 19.97
C PHE A 557 46.63 -29.92 20.29
N ILE A 558 47.89 -29.95 19.86
CA ILE A 558 48.82 -31.05 20.09
C ILE A 558 50.07 -30.54 20.84
N PRO A 559 50.69 -31.33 21.74
CA PRO A 559 51.88 -30.91 22.46
C PRO A 559 53.10 -30.87 21.52
N VAL A 560 54.03 -29.94 21.76
CA VAL A 560 55.30 -29.88 21.04
C VAL A 560 56.21 -31.03 21.48
N PRO A 561 56.73 -31.87 20.56
CA PRO A 561 57.62 -32.96 20.92
C PRO A 561 58.99 -32.46 21.40
N PRO A 562 59.67 -33.13 22.33
CA PRO A 562 61.05 -32.78 22.72
C PRO A 562 62.03 -33.00 21.56
N PRO A 563 63.24 -32.41 21.60
CA PRO A 563 64.29 -32.76 20.65
C PRO A 563 64.89 -34.15 20.91
N ALA A 564 65.51 -34.74 19.89
CA ALA A 564 66.37 -35.91 20.06
C ALA A 564 67.70 -35.54 20.75
N CYS A 565 68.50 -36.53 21.17
CA CYS A 565 69.82 -36.27 21.73
C CYS A 565 70.89 -36.07 20.64
N ALA A 566 71.87 -35.20 20.92
CA ALA A 566 73.03 -35.01 20.04
C ALA A 566 73.92 -36.27 20.02
N HIS A 567 74.66 -36.47 18.93
CA HIS A 567 75.54 -37.62 18.70
C HIS A 567 76.90 -37.20 18.11
N THR A 568 77.81 -38.17 17.91
CA THR A 568 79.16 -37.95 17.34
C THR A 568 79.98 -36.91 18.12
N PRO A 569 80.37 -37.20 19.37
CA PRO A 569 81.17 -36.29 20.17
C PRO A 569 82.60 -36.11 19.63
N VAL A 570 83.14 -34.92 19.86
CA VAL A 570 84.54 -34.54 19.71
C VAL A 570 84.97 -33.87 21.02
N PRO A 571 85.99 -34.36 21.75
CA PRO A 571 86.70 -35.63 21.56
C PRO A 571 85.76 -36.84 21.55
N ALA A 572 86.17 -37.93 20.92
CA ALA A 572 85.34 -39.13 20.82
C ALA A 572 85.11 -39.76 22.20
N ASP A 573 83.97 -40.42 22.38
CA ASP A 573 83.66 -41.07 23.65
C ASP A 573 84.67 -42.19 23.98
N GLY A 574 85.25 -42.10 25.18
CA GLY A 574 86.29 -42.99 25.71
C GLY A 574 87.70 -42.71 25.18
N GLU A 575 87.94 -41.58 24.51
CA GLU A 575 89.25 -41.26 23.93
C GLU A 575 90.31 -41.00 25.02
N THR A 576 91.46 -41.67 24.94
CA THR A 576 92.61 -41.47 25.84
C THR A 576 93.72 -40.73 25.12
N ASP A 577 94.61 -40.09 25.88
CA ASP A 577 95.74 -39.30 25.36
C ASP A 577 95.31 -38.06 24.53
N VAL A 578 94.17 -37.47 24.88
CA VAL A 578 93.65 -36.27 24.21
C VAL A 578 94.57 -35.07 24.50
N PRO A 579 95.02 -34.31 23.48
CA PRO A 579 95.74 -33.06 23.70
C PRO A 579 94.88 -32.06 24.48
N SER A 580 95.48 -31.34 25.43
CA SER A 580 94.79 -30.36 26.28
C SER A 580 94.22 -29.15 25.53
N ASN A 581 94.42 -29.03 24.22
CA ASN A 581 93.86 -28.00 23.35
C ASN A 581 92.83 -28.55 22.34
N THR A 582 92.31 -29.76 22.56
CA THR A 582 91.32 -30.37 21.65
C THR A 582 89.96 -29.66 21.78
N PRO A 583 89.33 -29.23 20.65
CA PRO A 583 87.99 -28.64 20.66
C PRO A 583 86.91 -29.59 21.20
N ILE A 584 85.83 -29.03 21.76
CA ILE A 584 84.61 -29.78 22.07
C ILE A 584 83.56 -29.59 20.96
N GLY A 585 82.85 -30.65 20.55
CA GLY A 585 81.84 -30.57 19.49
C GLY A 585 80.95 -31.81 19.34
N TRP A 586 79.81 -31.65 18.67
CA TRP A 586 78.80 -32.71 18.46
C TRP A 586 78.05 -32.49 17.15
N THR A 587 77.27 -33.49 16.73
CA THR A 587 76.35 -33.42 15.60
C THR A 587 74.91 -33.62 16.08
N TYR A 588 73.98 -32.82 15.56
CA TYR A 588 72.53 -33.08 15.66
C TYR A 588 71.96 -33.31 14.26
N THR A 589 71.13 -34.33 14.11
CA THR A 589 70.44 -34.64 12.84
C THR A 589 68.93 -34.47 13.06
N SER A 590 68.27 -33.65 12.23
CA SER A 590 66.81 -33.47 12.25
C SER A 590 66.08 -34.79 12.04
N ASP A 591 65.03 -35.01 12.83
CA ASP A 591 64.16 -36.19 12.80
C ASP A 591 62.70 -35.73 12.79
N PRO A 592 61.84 -36.20 11.86
CA PRO A 592 60.42 -35.83 11.80
C PRO A 592 59.62 -36.11 13.09
N ASP A 593 60.07 -37.05 13.92
CA ASP A 593 59.37 -37.41 15.16
C ASP A 593 59.78 -36.52 16.37
N PHE A 594 60.76 -35.62 16.20
CA PHE A 594 61.30 -34.76 17.25
C PHE A 594 61.35 -33.29 16.80
N SER A 595 61.37 -32.37 17.76
CA SER A 595 61.60 -30.96 17.43
C SER A 595 63.08 -30.69 17.17
N ASP A 596 63.38 -29.87 16.17
CA ASP A 596 64.72 -29.32 16.01
C ASP A 596 65.04 -28.39 17.21
N PRO A 597 66.24 -28.50 17.82
CA PRO A 597 66.57 -27.73 19.00
C PRO A 597 66.78 -26.26 18.65
N THR A 598 66.39 -25.37 19.57
CA THR A 598 66.74 -23.94 19.56
C THR A 598 68.02 -23.66 20.35
N GLY A 599 68.48 -24.61 21.17
CA GLY A 599 69.76 -24.56 21.88
C GLY A 599 70.19 -25.90 22.48
N PHE A 600 71.35 -25.89 23.14
CA PHE A 600 71.96 -27.04 23.79
C PHE A 600 72.46 -26.68 25.18
N THR A 601 72.08 -27.47 26.18
CA THR A 601 72.67 -27.43 27.51
C THR A 601 73.86 -28.39 27.55
N VAL A 602 75.06 -27.88 27.80
CA VAL A 602 76.30 -28.68 27.90
C VAL A 602 76.72 -28.80 29.35
N ASN A 603 76.78 -30.03 29.84
CA ASN A 603 77.23 -30.39 31.19
C ASN A 603 78.62 -31.01 31.13
N MET A 604 79.50 -30.67 32.08
CA MET A 604 80.89 -31.15 32.16
C MET A 604 81.26 -31.50 33.61
N TRP A 605 81.86 -32.67 33.81
CA TRP A 605 82.34 -33.19 35.09
C TRP A 605 83.81 -33.60 35.03
N THR A 606 84.50 -33.53 36.17
CA THR A 606 85.89 -33.98 36.34
C THR A 606 85.94 -35.24 37.22
N GLY A 607 86.56 -36.31 36.72
CA GLY A 607 86.85 -37.54 37.47
C GLY A 607 85.65 -38.47 37.74
N SER A 608 84.47 -37.94 38.06
CA SER A 608 83.21 -38.68 38.25
C SER A 608 82.00 -37.81 37.92
N THR A 609 80.86 -38.43 37.56
CA THR A 609 79.56 -37.79 37.34
C THR A 609 78.73 -37.59 38.63
N ASP A 610 79.29 -37.90 39.81
CA ASP A 610 78.56 -37.87 41.09
C ASP A 610 78.35 -36.45 41.68
N GLY A 611 78.98 -35.42 41.10
CA GLY A 611 78.88 -34.02 41.54
C GLY A 611 78.06 -33.13 40.59
N ASP A 612 77.85 -31.88 40.98
CA ASP A 612 77.22 -30.89 40.10
C ASP A 612 78.16 -30.63 38.89
N PRO A 613 77.65 -30.73 37.65
CA PRO A 613 78.45 -30.36 36.49
C PRO A 613 78.71 -28.86 36.46
N PHE A 614 79.77 -28.47 35.76
CA PHE A 614 79.72 -27.17 35.12
C PHE A 614 78.72 -27.23 33.96
N GLN A 615 77.77 -26.29 33.94
CA GLN A 615 76.72 -26.22 32.93
C GLN A 615 76.78 -24.90 32.15
N VAL A 616 76.59 -24.98 30.84
CA VAL A 616 76.45 -23.82 29.97
C VAL A 616 75.38 -24.07 28.91
N ASP A 617 74.50 -23.09 28.70
CA ASP A 617 73.53 -23.12 27.60
C ASP A 617 74.12 -22.39 26.39
N LEU A 618 74.04 -23.05 25.24
CA LEU A 618 74.62 -22.60 24.00
C LEU A 618 73.53 -22.54 22.92
N PRO A 619 73.40 -21.44 22.18
CA PRO A 619 72.47 -21.39 21.06
C PRO A 619 72.93 -22.36 19.97
N GLY A 620 71.98 -23.00 19.29
CA GLY A 620 72.32 -23.92 18.21
C GLY A 620 71.09 -24.60 17.64
N GLY A 621 71.28 -25.26 16.51
CA GLY A 621 70.24 -26.02 15.81
C GLY A 621 70.82 -27.25 15.13
N PRO A 622 70.12 -27.84 14.15
CA PRO A 622 70.60 -29.03 13.45
C PRO A 622 71.94 -28.80 12.74
N GLY A 623 72.79 -29.84 12.72
CA GLY A 623 74.10 -29.83 12.08
C GLY A 623 75.26 -30.11 13.02
N GLU A 624 76.48 -29.91 12.51
CA GLU A 624 77.73 -30.04 13.26
C GLU A 624 78.03 -28.76 14.04
N THR A 625 78.35 -28.91 15.32
CA THR A 625 78.74 -27.83 16.23
C THR A 625 80.14 -28.10 16.77
N LEU A 626 81.05 -27.13 16.67
CA LEU A 626 82.45 -27.25 17.13
C LEU A 626 82.91 -25.96 17.82
N TYR A 627 83.45 -26.07 19.03
CA TYR A 627 83.96 -24.94 19.83
C TYR A 627 85.49 -25.03 19.96
N PRO A 628 86.25 -24.27 19.13
CA PRO A 628 87.71 -24.35 19.07
C PRO A 628 88.42 -23.73 20.28
N GLU A 629 87.78 -22.78 20.96
CA GLU A 629 88.23 -22.27 22.26
C GLU A 629 87.31 -22.86 23.32
N HIS A 630 87.83 -23.82 24.09
CA HIS A 630 87.03 -24.42 25.15
C HIS A 630 86.93 -23.45 26.35
N PRO A 631 85.77 -23.30 27.01
CA PRO A 631 85.61 -22.45 28.18
C PRO A 631 86.38 -22.91 29.43
N PHE A 632 87.13 -24.01 29.32
CA PHE A 632 87.72 -24.76 30.43
C PHE A 632 89.25 -24.76 30.36
N ALA A 633 89.92 -25.03 31.47
CA ALA A 633 91.32 -25.46 31.44
C ALA A 633 91.33 -26.96 31.75
N PHE A 634 91.97 -27.75 30.90
CA PHE A 634 92.10 -29.19 31.10
C PHE A 634 93.36 -29.52 31.90
N ASP A 635 93.20 -30.27 32.99
CA ASP A 635 94.31 -30.79 33.78
C ASP A 635 94.82 -32.11 33.16
N PHE A 636 96.14 -32.29 33.13
CA PHE A 636 96.77 -33.51 32.61
C PHE A 636 96.42 -34.73 33.47
N GLU A 637 96.33 -35.90 32.83
CA GLU A 637 95.96 -37.18 33.46
C GLU A 637 94.55 -37.22 34.11
N VAL A 638 93.70 -36.23 33.82
CA VAL A 638 92.32 -36.19 34.32
C VAL A 638 91.35 -36.71 33.26
N SER A 639 90.42 -37.57 33.70
CA SER A 639 89.25 -37.96 32.90
C SER A 639 88.13 -36.94 33.06
N TYR A 640 87.59 -36.48 31.94
CA TYR A 640 86.42 -35.62 31.86
C TYR A 640 85.22 -36.43 31.39
N PHE A 641 84.05 -36.11 31.93
CA PHE A 641 82.76 -36.62 31.47
C PHE A 641 81.92 -35.44 31.01
N TRP A 642 81.15 -35.58 29.94
CA TRP A 642 80.35 -34.49 29.42
C TRP A 642 79.09 -34.96 28.71
N GLN A 643 78.07 -34.12 28.71
CA GLN A 643 76.75 -34.41 28.16
C GLN A 643 76.24 -33.19 27.42
N VAL A 644 75.64 -33.42 26.25
CA VAL A 644 74.96 -32.39 25.47
C VAL A 644 73.47 -32.71 25.45
N VAL A 645 72.66 -31.82 25.99
CA VAL A 645 71.21 -31.94 26.10
C VAL A 645 70.56 -30.87 25.20
N PRO A 646 70.12 -31.23 23.98
CA PRO A 646 69.38 -30.31 23.12
C PRO A 646 68.05 -29.88 23.77
N TYR A 647 67.58 -28.67 23.50
CA TYR A 647 66.28 -28.19 23.95
C TYR A 647 65.58 -27.34 22.88
N VAL A 648 64.25 -27.31 22.91
CA VAL A 648 63.42 -26.38 22.13
C VAL A 648 62.74 -25.40 23.08
N GLU A 649 62.74 -24.13 22.72
CA GLU A 649 62.08 -23.05 23.47
C GLU A 649 60.92 -22.52 22.63
N ILE A 650 59.69 -22.64 23.15
CA ILE A 650 58.46 -22.11 22.54
C ILE A 650 57.64 -21.40 23.61
N ASP A 651 57.24 -20.16 23.34
CA ASP A 651 56.47 -19.32 24.26
C ASP A 651 57.01 -19.31 25.71
N GLU A 652 58.32 -19.10 25.84
CA GLU A 652 59.09 -19.09 27.11
C GLU A 652 59.12 -20.44 27.88
N VAL A 653 58.61 -21.52 27.28
CA VAL A 653 58.70 -22.89 27.82
C VAL A 653 59.87 -23.63 27.15
N ILE A 654 60.81 -24.11 27.97
CA ILE A 654 61.94 -24.93 27.52
C ILE A 654 61.60 -26.41 27.68
N ILE A 655 61.65 -27.16 26.57
CA ILE A 655 61.45 -28.61 26.52
C ILE A 655 62.80 -29.26 26.17
N HIS A 656 63.39 -29.98 27.12
CA HIS A 656 64.68 -30.65 26.96
C HIS A 656 64.54 -32.05 26.33
N ALA A 657 65.55 -32.46 25.58
CA ALA A 657 65.74 -33.84 25.20
C ALA A 657 65.96 -34.74 26.42
N GLU A 658 65.35 -35.92 26.44
CA GLU A 658 65.49 -36.87 27.53
C GLU A 658 66.52 -37.96 27.21
N GLY A 659 67.24 -38.44 28.23
CA GLY A 659 68.08 -39.63 28.12
C GLY A 659 69.39 -39.47 27.35
N CYS A 660 69.91 -38.25 27.24
CA CYS A 660 71.12 -38.00 26.43
C CYS A 660 72.39 -38.64 27.00
N PRO A 661 73.25 -39.21 26.13
CA PRO A 661 74.42 -39.95 26.55
C PRO A 661 75.45 -39.03 27.24
N ILE A 662 76.13 -39.58 28.24
CA ILE A 662 77.33 -38.97 28.83
C ILE A 662 78.53 -39.59 28.13
N TRP A 663 79.39 -38.76 27.57
CA TRP A 663 80.64 -39.14 26.92
C TRP A 663 81.83 -38.86 27.83
N SER A 664 82.98 -39.48 27.56
CA SER A 664 84.20 -39.30 28.36
C SER A 664 85.48 -39.17 27.53
N PHE A 665 86.52 -38.55 28.08
CA PHE A 665 87.88 -38.55 27.51
C PHE A 665 88.95 -38.30 28.59
N THR A 666 90.22 -38.65 28.32
CA THR A 666 91.36 -38.45 29.23
C THR A 666 92.51 -37.71 28.55
N ILE A 667 93.08 -36.73 29.26
CA ILE A 667 94.16 -35.85 28.76
C ILE A 667 95.55 -36.51 28.96
N ALA A 668 96.43 -36.40 27.95
CA ALA A 668 97.76 -37.05 27.91
C ALA A 668 98.75 -36.61 29.03
N GLU A 669 99.77 -37.44 29.31
CA GLU A 669 100.84 -37.22 30.31
C GLU A 669 101.88 -36.15 29.86
N ASP A 670 102.38 -35.31 30.79
CA ASP A 670 103.27 -34.17 30.52
C ASP A 670 104.77 -34.57 30.56
N ASP A 671 105.43 -34.63 29.39
CA ASP A 671 106.83 -35.04 29.27
C ASP A 671 107.80 -33.84 29.39
N VAL A 672 107.88 -33.22 30.59
CA VAL A 672 108.95 -32.28 30.96
C VAL A 672 109.54 -32.61 32.35
N ASN A 673 110.41 -33.63 32.37
CA ASN A 673 111.09 -34.10 33.59
C ASN A 673 112.11 -33.08 34.14
N VAL A 674 111.86 -32.55 35.35
CA VAL A 674 112.68 -31.56 36.06
C VAL A 674 113.95 -32.15 36.70
N ASN A 675 114.12 -33.49 36.68
CA ASN A 675 115.24 -34.18 37.34
C ASN A 675 116.47 -34.44 36.44
N ASP A 676 116.45 -34.05 35.17
CA ASP A 676 117.56 -34.27 34.25
C ASP A 676 118.64 -33.16 34.34
N LEU A 677 119.47 -33.22 35.38
CA LEU A 677 120.61 -32.33 35.60
C LEU A 677 121.83 -32.81 34.78
N HIS A 678 121.93 -32.41 33.52
CA HIS A 678 123.15 -32.62 32.71
C HIS A 678 124.28 -31.67 33.13
N GLN A 679 125.45 -32.22 33.46
CA GLN A 679 126.60 -31.55 34.12
C GLN A 679 127.39 -30.53 33.27
N ASN A 680 126.84 -29.96 32.20
CA ASN A 680 127.52 -28.92 31.44
C ASN A 680 127.03 -27.54 31.89
N ALA A 681 127.57 -27.03 33.00
CA ALA A 681 127.19 -25.73 33.53
C ALA A 681 127.51 -24.59 32.54
N PHE A 682 126.50 -23.78 32.21
CA PHE A 682 126.70 -22.47 31.58
C PHE A 682 126.92 -21.39 32.63
N ASN A 683 127.60 -20.31 32.23
CA ASN A 683 127.93 -19.21 33.12
C ASN A 683 126.71 -18.31 33.37
N ILE A 684 126.43 -18.05 34.64
CA ILE A 684 125.44 -17.07 35.09
C ILE A 684 126.14 -16.07 36.01
N TYR A 685 126.09 -14.78 35.68
CA TYR A 685 126.71 -13.72 36.48
C TYR A 685 125.91 -12.40 36.50
N PRO A 686 125.96 -11.66 37.62
CA PRO A 686 126.24 -12.17 38.95
C PRO A 686 125.17 -13.21 39.37
N ASN A 687 125.47 -14.02 40.38
CA ASN A 687 124.45 -14.85 41.05
C ASN A 687 123.26 -13.93 41.40
N PRO A 688 121.98 -14.28 41.12
CA PRO A 688 120.88 -13.32 41.15
C PRO A 688 120.60 -12.85 42.58
N ALA A 689 121.25 -11.75 42.96
CA ALA A 689 120.98 -10.97 44.18
C ALA A 689 120.49 -9.56 43.82
N SER A 690 120.07 -9.38 42.57
CA SER A 690 119.47 -8.18 41.98
C SER A 690 118.37 -8.64 41.01
N ASP A 691 117.43 -7.77 40.61
CA ASP A 691 116.28 -8.07 39.70
C ASP A 691 116.67 -8.52 38.27
N ARG A 692 117.90 -8.99 38.06
CA ARG A 692 118.43 -9.50 36.81
C ARG A 692 119.62 -10.44 37.02
N PHE A 693 119.81 -11.36 36.08
CA PHE A 693 121.06 -12.12 35.89
C PHE A 693 121.46 -12.13 34.42
N GLN A 694 122.73 -12.42 34.13
CA GLN A 694 123.20 -12.59 32.75
C GLN A 694 123.52 -14.05 32.46
N VAL A 695 123.18 -14.49 31.25
CA VAL A 695 123.45 -15.83 30.72
C VAL A 695 124.43 -15.68 29.56
N GLU A 696 125.54 -16.41 29.60
CA GLU A 696 126.46 -16.49 28.48
C GLU A 696 126.09 -17.70 27.59
N TRP A 697 125.72 -17.43 26.33
CA TRP A 697 125.36 -18.46 25.36
C TRP A 697 125.78 -18.06 23.94
N GLU A 698 126.51 -18.91 23.22
CA GLU A 698 126.83 -18.65 21.81
C GLU A 698 125.72 -19.21 20.90
N GLY A 699 125.02 -18.32 20.20
CA GLY A 699 123.97 -18.68 19.25
C GLY A 699 122.58 -18.28 19.70
N GLN A 700 121.55 -18.78 19.00
CA GLN A 700 120.14 -18.58 19.36
C GLN A 700 119.63 -19.82 20.13
N ALA A 701 118.92 -19.59 21.23
CA ALA A 701 118.29 -20.63 22.03
C ALA A 701 116.99 -20.13 22.67
N GLU A 702 116.13 -21.06 23.08
CA GLU A 702 115.00 -20.76 23.97
C GLU A 702 115.42 -21.00 25.42
N LEU A 703 115.12 -20.05 26.30
CA LEU A 703 115.40 -20.10 27.73
C LEU A 703 114.09 -20.15 28.48
N TYR A 704 113.93 -21.16 29.33
CA TYR A 704 112.80 -21.34 30.23
C TYR A 704 113.23 -21.10 31.68
N ILE A 705 112.41 -20.38 32.42
CA ILE A 705 112.51 -20.25 33.88
C ILE A 705 111.42 -21.12 34.47
N ILE A 706 111.82 -22.26 35.03
CA ILE A 706 110.90 -23.29 35.48
C ILE A 706 110.94 -23.33 37.01
N GLY A 707 109.77 -23.28 37.65
CA GLY A 707 109.66 -23.48 39.09
C GLY A 707 110.09 -24.89 39.47
N MET A 708 110.45 -25.11 40.75
CA MET A 708 110.71 -26.47 41.24
C MET A 708 109.45 -27.36 41.24
N ASP A 709 108.28 -26.77 40.99
CA ASP A 709 107.00 -27.45 40.75
C ASP A 709 106.80 -27.87 39.27
N GLY A 710 107.77 -27.59 38.40
CA GLY A 710 107.73 -27.96 36.97
C GLY A 710 107.04 -26.93 36.07
N ARG A 711 106.42 -25.87 36.63
CA ARG A 711 105.73 -24.85 35.84
C ARG A 711 106.70 -23.88 35.17
N VAL A 712 106.45 -23.56 33.90
CA VAL A 712 107.18 -22.49 33.20
C VAL A 712 106.62 -21.15 33.67
N HIS A 713 107.45 -20.40 34.39
CA HIS A 713 107.11 -19.04 34.84
C HIS A 713 107.40 -17.99 33.78
N ASP A 714 108.44 -18.20 32.98
CA ASP A 714 108.78 -17.33 31.86
C ASP A 714 109.56 -18.12 30.80
N SER A 715 109.45 -17.70 29.55
CA SER A 715 110.22 -18.26 28.43
C SER A 715 110.60 -17.18 27.43
N MET A 716 111.83 -17.21 26.95
CA MET A 716 112.32 -16.20 26.02
C MET A 716 113.42 -16.72 25.10
N THR A 717 113.40 -16.22 23.87
CA THR A 717 114.48 -16.46 22.91
C THR A 717 115.68 -15.58 23.26
N ILE A 718 116.83 -16.20 23.51
CA ILE A 718 118.11 -15.54 23.74
C ILE A 718 119.00 -15.64 22.51
N GLN A 719 119.75 -14.58 22.20
CA GLN A 719 120.68 -14.56 21.06
C GLN A 719 121.91 -13.70 21.35
N GLY A 720 123.10 -14.26 21.10
CA GLY A 720 124.38 -13.57 21.25
C GLY A 720 125.09 -13.87 22.58
N PRO A 721 126.39 -13.54 22.70
CA PRO A 721 127.31 -14.17 23.65
C PRO A 721 126.96 -13.93 25.13
N VAL A 722 126.23 -12.86 25.45
CA VAL A 722 125.72 -12.54 26.80
C VAL A 722 124.32 -11.94 26.68
N TYR A 723 123.34 -12.52 27.39
CA TYR A 723 121.97 -12.01 27.44
C TYR A 723 121.58 -11.67 28.88
N THR A 724 120.89 -10.54 29.09
CA THR A 724 120.43 -10.12 30.42
C THR A 724 118.96 -10.47 30.59
N VAL A 725 118.66 -11.29 31.60
CA VAL A 725 117.31 -11.73 31.94
C VAL A 725 116.83 -10.94 33.15
N SER A 726 115.65 -10.33 33.05
CA SER A 726 114.99 -9.67 34.19
C SER A 726 114.27 -10.70 35.04
N THR A 727 114.35 -10.57 36.37
CA THR A 727 113.62 -11.41 37.33
C THR A 727 112.61 -10.60 38.15
N GLU A 728 112.30 -9.37 37.75
CA GLU A 728 111.47 -8.46 38.54
C GLU A 728 110.05 -9.01 38.78
N ALA A 729 109.48 -9.66 37.77
CA ALA A 729 108.14 -10.28 37.81
C ALA A 729 108.15 -11.71 38.41
N ILE A 730 109.32 -12.26 38.73
CA ILE A 730 109.46 -13.64 39.17
C ILE A 730 109.60 -13.67 40.70
N PRO A 731 108.75 -14.42 41.44
CA PRO A 731 108.81 -14.49 42.89
C PRO A 731 110.17 -15.01 43.41
N ASP A 732 110.54 -14.65 44.63
CA ASP A 732 111.72 -15.21 45.28
C ASP A 732 111.55 -16.72 45.50
N GLY A 733 112.55 -17.51 45.10
CA GLY A 733 112.42 -18.97 45.06
C GLY A 733 113.60 -19.69 44.41
N MET A 734 113.52 -21.01 44.39
CA MET A 734 114.42 -21.88 43.64
C MET A 734 113.80 -22.15 42.27
N TYR A 735 114.60 -22.01 41.20
CA TYR A 735 114.15 -22.21 39.83
C TYR A 735 115.18 -23.02 39.05
N VAL A 736 114.72 -23.76 38.06
CA VAL A 736 115.54 -24.37 37.02
C VAL A 736 115.53 -23.46 35.81
N ILE A 737 116.69 -22.92 35.46
CA ILE A 737 116.89 -22.30 34.15
C ILE A 737 117.23 -23.41 33.17
N ARG A 738 116.39 -23.61 32.17
CA ARG A 738 116.61 -24.58 31.10
C ARG A 738 116.80 -23.86 29.77
N ILE A 739 117.93 -24.07 29.12
CA ILE A 739 118.22 -23.56 27.78
C ILE A 739 118.12 -24.71 26.79
N VAL A 740 117.33 -24.49 25.73
CA VAL A 740 117.11 -25.43 24.64
C VAL A 740 117.60 -24.79 23.33
N SER A 741 118.63 -25.38 22.73
CA SER A 741 119.13 -24.99 21.40
C SER A 741 119.23 -26.23 20.51
N GLY A 742 118.24 -26.40 19.61
CA GLY A 742 118.10 -27.62 18.84
C GLY A 742 117.90 -28.84 19.76
N GLN A 743 118.79 -29.83 19.67
CA GLN A 743 118.76 -31.02 20.55
C GLN A 743 119.54 -30.84 21.85
N GLN A 744 120.23 -29.71 22.04
CA GLN A 744 121.01 -29.46 23.23
C GLN A 744 120.11 -28.87 24.32
N VAL A 745 119.94 -29.61 25.42
CA VAL A 745 119.23 -29.15 26.62
C VAL A 745 120.22 -29.05 27.76
N ILE A 746 120.36 -27.86 28.33
CA ILE A 746 121.21 -27.63 29.49
C ILE A 746 120.39 -26.94 30.56
N SER A 747 120.48 -27.44 31.79
CA SER A 747 119.72 -26.92 32.91
C SER A 747 120.65 -26.51 34.05
N ARG A 748 120.30 -25.42 34.73
CA ARG A 748 120.99 -24.96 35.94
C ARG A 748 119.98 -24.46 36.96
N ILE A 749 120.10 -24.96 38.18
CA ILE A 749 119.32 -24.45 39.30
C ILE A 749 119.91 -23.11 39.74
N ILE A 750 119.05 -22.12 39.87
CA ILE A 750 119.35 -20.83 40.49
C ILE A 750 118.44 -20.60 41.69
N ARG A 751 118.88 -19.69 42.56
CA ARG A 751 118.02 -19.09 43.57
C ARG A 751 117.84 -17.63 43.22
N ILE A 752 116.60 -17.19 43.15
CA ILE A 752 116.25 -15.77 43.10
C ILE A 752 115.90 -15.38 44.54
N ALA A 753 116.66 -14.45 45.10
CA ALA A 753 116.42 -13.90 46.43
C ALA A 753 116.75 -12.41 46.36
N ARG A 754 115.74 -11.57 46.57
CA ARG A 754 115.85 -10.11 46.46
C ARG A 754 116.05 -9.44 47.81
#